data_AF-A0A370HVF5-F1
#
_entry.id   AF-A0A370HVF5-F1
#
_cell.length_a   1.000
_cell.length_b   1.000
_cell.length_c   1.000
_cell.angle_alpha   90.00
_cell.angle_beta   90.00
_cell.angle_gamma   90.00
#
_symmetry.space_group_name_H-M   'P 1'
#
loop_
_entity.id
_entity.type
_entity.pdbx_description
1 polymer ?
#
loop_
_entity_poly.entity_id
_entity_poly.type
_entity_poly.pdbx_seq_one_letter_code
_entity_poly.pdbx_strand_id
1 'polypeptide(L)'
;MPTLSLTSFTRPQATDLISRISTGPRDALGRELEADGSSSIGSVTTDGRYAVFLTEAPNLGADPGSWGGAVIWKDLGTGTVRIVSALAPEAGGAILTACENPAVSSDGRHVIFESDLEDVPGYGAMYSGIFLKDLQTGALTRIDTATPDGQGHQAPAEGFSRDASFTGNGRYVIFQTEADNLVPGTIGGSDNVYRKDLQTGALVLVSARADGGAANKSDDADASYDGRYVVFTSSASDLVAGDTNDRPDIFRKDLVTGEVVRVSTGSRTAQGQEAEANGPSREASISADGRYVVFQSSAGNLVAGDTNGHTDIFRKDLVTGETIRVSTGSGGVQANGECLYADISPDGRYVLFESDATNLDGGDGRDRQVFRKDLQTGEIVRIGSATGAVANDISFHAKFGADGHSILFTSWAGNLVPGDGNDVRDVFRVDNDLLPHRQAIVDGRYVKASFDVGHASGASISWGDGTSESVTPTGGKVSFGHAYATAGVKAATVTVKEGAQTWIVPYQVDIAAGKMGRDTGLHDTLSGGAGGDSLAGDGFGNILAGHAGNDILKGEAGNDVLGGGEGRDRLYGGKGAASQDAFLFDVRLTSKGVASRHKDTIEDFGARYDAIWLDDAAFSNRTIAKALKNKGASLDNPVKMKAGFFKKGAKAADRDDFFIYNDKTKKLYFDADGSGSKAMVEIATIKLEAGAGKLSANDFFFV
;
A
#
# COMPACT_ATOMS: atom_id res chain seq x y z
N MET A 1 0.04 20.22 17.75
CA MET A 1 0.00 18.76 17.99
C MET A 1 -0.58 18.04 16.79
N PRO A 2 0.01 16.90 16.41
CA PRO A 2 -0.62 15.94 15.48
C PRO A 2 -1.91 15.38 16.10
N THR A 3 -2.88 15.01 15.28
CA THR A 3 -4.04 14.23 15.71
C THR A 3 -3.67 12.75 15.78
N LEU A 4 -4.44 11.95 16.53
CA LEU A 4 -4.33 10.50 16.49
C LEU A 4 -5.69 9.84 16.72
N SER A 5 -6.30 9.40 15.62
CA SER A 5 -7.59 8.72 15.64
C SER A 5 -7.53 7.42 14.85
N LEU A 6 -7.95 6.31 15.45
CA LEU A 6 -8.15 5.06 14.74
C LEU A 6 -9.33 5.23 13.77
N THR A 7 -9.08 5.11 12.47
CA THR A 7 -10.12 5.25 11.43
C THR A 7 -10.69 3.90 11.00
N SER A 8 -9.86 2.85 11.02
CA SER A 8 -10.32 1.50 10.73
C SER A 8 -9.43 0.46 11.40
N PHE A 9 -10.03 -0.65 11.79
CA PHE A 9 -9.33 -1.86 12.20
C PHE A 9 -10.04 -3.05 11.59
N THR A 10 -9.33 -3.84 10.80
CA THR A 10 -9.90 -4.99 10.10
C THR A 10 -9.05 -6.22 10.32
N ARG A 11 -9.70 -7.37 10.21
CA ARG A 11 -9.05 -8.68 10.18
C ARG A 11 -9.29 -9.29 8.81
N PRO A 12 -8.36 -9.13 7.85
CA PRO A 12 -8.51 -9.73 6.53
C PRO A 12 -8.83 -11.22 6.63
N GLN A 13 -9.73 -11.68 5.78
CA GLN A 13 -10.17 -13.06 5.64
C GLN A 13 -9.62 -13.67 4.34
N ALA A 14 -9.77 -14.98 4.17
CA ALA A 14 -9.36 -15.67 2.95
C ALA A 14 -9.97 -15.06 1.67
N THR A 15 -11.22 -14.57 1.75
CA THR A 15 -11.92 -13.88 0.65
C THR A 15 -11.36 -12.50 0.31
N ASP A 16 -10.59 -11.88 1.22
CA ASP A 16 -9.87 -10.65 0.94
C ASP A 16 -8.54 -10.93 0.23
N LEU A 17 -7.98 -12.13 0.40
CA LEU A 17 -6.75 -12.55 -0.26
C LEU A 17 -7.00 -13.00 -1.70
N ILE A 18 -8.06 -13.77 -1.94
CA ILE A 18 -8.49 -14.22 -3.26
C ILE A 18 -10.00 -14.06 -3.40
N SER A 19 -10.42 -13.51 -4.53
CA SER A 19 -11.83 -13.28 -4.85
C SER A 19 -12.10 -13.61 -6.31
N ARG A 20 -13.26 -14.18 -6.60
CA ARG A 20 -13.74 -14.36 -7.97
C ARG A 20 -14.32 -13.04 -8.47
N ILE A 21 -13.91 -12.60 -9.66
CA ILE A 21 -14.35 -11.34 -10.26
C ILE A 21 -15.33 -11.54 -11.43
N SER A 22 -15.32 -12.70 -12.07
CA SER A 22 -16.29 -13.12 -13.11
C SER A 22 -17.66 -13.44 -12.51
N THR A 23 -18.31 -12.43 -11.97
CA THR A 23 -19.65 -12.52 -11.39
C THR A 23 -20.50 -11.35 -11.88
N GLY A 24 -21.81 -11.57 -11.93
CA GLY A 24 -22.83 -10.61 -12.27
C GLY A 24 -23.15 -9.59 -11.18
N PRO A 25 -24.14 -8.72 -11.42
CA PRO A 25 -24.53 -7.69 -10.48
C PRO A 25 -25.02 -8.30 -9.16
N ARG A 26 -24.94 -7.50 -8.09
CA ARG A 26 -25.42 -7.90 -6.77
C ARG A 26 -26.95 -7.98 -6.74
N ASP A 27 -27.47 -9.05 -6.16
CA ASP A 27 -28.89 -9.22 -5.86
C ASP A 27 -29.34 -8.26 -4.73
N ALA A 28 -30.64 -8.25 -4.42
CA ALA A 28 -31.19 -7.39 -3.37
C ALA A 28 -30.64 -7.69 -1.94
N LEU A 29 -29.93 -8.81 -1.77
CA LEU A 29 -29.25 -9.20 -0.54
C LEU A 29 -27.74 -8.90 -0.58
N GLY A 30 -27.26 -8.27 -1.65
CA GLY A 30 -25.86 -7.89 -1.84
C GLY A 30 -24.95 -9.02 -2.32
N ARG A 31 -25.50 -10.17 -2.72
CA ARG A 31 -24.76 -11.33 -3.22
C ARG A 31 -24.54 -11.20 -4.72
N GLU A 32 -23.33 -11.44 -5.17
CA GLU A 32 -23.02 -11.41 -6.60
C GLU A 32 -23.66 -12.63 -7.29
N LEU A 33 -24.30 -12.41 -8.45
CA LEU A 33 -24.85 -13.50 -9.26
C LEU A 33 -23.69 -14.25 -9.93
N GLU A 34 -23.71 -15.58 -9.92
CA GLU A 34 -22.66 -16.36 -10.60
C GLU A 34 -22.78 -16.19 -12.12
N ALA A 35 -21.65 -16.07 -12.82
CA ALA A 35 -21.63 -16.18 -14.28
C ALA A 35 -21.89 -17.65 -14.67
N ASP A 36 -22.89 -17.90 -15.50
CA ASP A 36 -23.30 -19.25 -15.91
C ASP A 36 -22.60 -19.76 -17.18
N GLY A 37 -21.43 -19.17 -17.51
CA GLY A 37 -20.59 -19.56 -18.64
C GLY A 37 -19.12 -19.24 -18.39
N SER A 38 -18.25 -19.76 -19.25
CA SER A 38 -16.80 -19.61 -19.12
C SER A 38 -16.37 -18.14 -19.21
N SER A 39 -15.38 -17.76 -18.41
CA SER A 39 -14.79 -16.44 -18.42
C SER A 39 -13.26 -16.51 -18.53
N SER A 40 -12.64 -15.51 -19.14
CA SER A 40 -11.19 -15.36 -19.26
C SER A 40 -10.74 -13.95 -18.91
N ILE A 41 -9.51 -13.84 -18.40
CA ILE A 41 -8.97 -12.55 -17.95
C ILE A 41 -8.95 -11.53 -19.09
N GLY A 42 -9.18 -10.27 -18.75
CA GLY A 42 -8.76 -9.11 -19.53
C GLY A 42 -7.66 -8.38 -18.79
N SER A 43 -8.03 -7.34 -18.04
CA SER A 43 -7.08 -6.57 -17.23
C SER A 43 -7.77 -5.90 -16.03
N VAL A 44 -6.97 -5.31 -15.14
CA VAL A 44 -7.44 -4.53 -13.99
C VAL A 44 -6.76 -3.16 -14.00
N THR A 45 -7.46 -2.13 -13.54
CA THR A 45 -6.91 -0.79 -13.38
C THR A 45 -5.79 -0.75 -12.35
N THR A 46 -4.94 0.26 -12.48
CA THR A 46 -3.82 0.53 -11.57
C THR A 46 -4.26 0.72 -10.13
N ASP A 47 -5.50 1.08 -9.82
CA ASP A 47 -5.96 1.19 -8.43
C ASP A 47 -6.65 -0.09 -7.92
N GLY A 48 -6.65 -1.16 -8.72
CA GLY A 48 -7.36 -2.40 -8.43
C GLY A 48 -8.88 -2.27 -8.39
N ARG A 49 -9.44 -1.12 -8.81
CA ARG A 49 -10.86 -0.82 -8.65
C ARG A 49 -11.73 -1.37 -9.77
N TYR A 50 -11.26 -1.32 -11.01
CA TYR A 50 -12.05 -1.74 -12.17
C TYR A 50 -11.36 -2.89 -12.88
N ALA A 51 -12.13 -3.91 -13.25
CA ALA A 51 -11.62 -5.05 -14.02
C ALA A 51 -12.45 -5.23 -15.29
N VAL A 52 -11.80 -5.73 -16.33
CA VAL A 52 -12.45 -6.21 -17.54
C VAL A 52 -12.14 -7.68 -17.78
N PHE A 53 -13.12 -8.42 -18.27
CA PHE A 53 -13.00 -9.84 -18.60
C PHE A 53 -13.94 -10.20 -19.74
N LEU A 54 -13.65 -11.31 -20.42
CA LEU A 54 -14.55 -11.91 -21.39
C LEU A 54 -15.43 -12.93 -20.69
N THR A 55 -16.68 -13.05 -21.15
CA THR A 55 -17.57 -14.09 -20.66
C THR A 55 -18.47 -14.64 -21.76
N GLU A 56 -18.69 -15.94 -21.73
CA GLU A 56 -19.67 -16.67 -22.54
C GLU A 56 -21.01 -16.85 -21.78
N ALA A 57 -21.15 -16.26 -20.59
CA ALA A 57 -22.31 -16.42 -19.72
C ALA A 57 -23.56 -15.71 -20.26
N PRO A 58 -24.63 -16.46 -20.63
CA PRO A 58 -25.87 -15.84 -21.13
C PRO A 58 -26.53 -14.91 -20.12
N ASN A 59 -26.38 -15.17 -18.82
CA ASN A 59 -26.92 -14.30 -17.77
C ASN A 59 -26.18 -12.96 -17.62
N LEU A 60 -25.01 -12.81 -18.26
CA LEU A 60 -24.29 -11.56 -18.43
C LEU A 60 -24.45 -10.97 -19.84
N GLY A 61 -25.41 -11.49 -20.61
CA GLY A 61 -25.78 -10.98 -21.94
C GLY A 61 -24.95 -11.52 -23.10
N ALA A 62 -24.13 -12.56 -22.88
CA ALA A 62 -23.43 -13.23 -23.98
C ALA A 62 -24.41 -14.08 -24.83
N ASP A 63 -24.10 -14.24 -26.13
CA ASP A 63 -24.78 -15.21 -26.99
C ASP A 63 -24.04 -16.55 -26.93
N PRO A 64 -24.64 -17.62 -26.38
CA PRO A 64 -23.98 -18.92 -26.22
C PRO A 64 -23.65 -19.64 -27.54
N GLY A 65 -24.02 -19.08 -28.70
CA GLY A 65 -23.76 -19.65 -30.03
C GLY A 65 -22.62 -19.01 -30.82
N SER A 66 -22.03 -17.90 -30.37
CA SER A 66 -20.96 -17.20 -31.11
C SER A 66 -19.56 -17.69 -30.71
N TRP A 67 -18.61 -17.64 -31.65
CA TRP A 67 -17.19 -17.75 -31.33
C TRP A 67 -16.75 -16.45 -30.65
N GLY A 68 -16.31 -16.52 -29.38
CA GLY A 68 -15.92 -15.35 -28.57
C GLY A 68 -16.84 -15.05 -27.38
N GLY A 69 -16.47 -14.08 -26.55
CA GLY A 69 -17.23 -13.67 -25.37
C GLY A 69 -17.70 -12.21 -25.39
N ALA A 70 -18.70 -11.89 -24.58
CA ALA A 70 -19.05 -10.50 -24.30
C ALA A 70 -17.97 -9.85 -23.43
N VAL A 71 -17.64 -8.58 -23.71
CA VAL A 71 -16.68 -7.82 -22.90
C VAL A 71 -17.41 -7.21 -21.71
N ILE A 72 -17.00 -7.59 -20.51
CA ILE A 72 -17.57 -7.11 -19.26
C ILE A 72 -16.61 -6.16 -18.58
N TRP A 73 -17.13 -5.06 -18.06
CA TRP A 73 -16.44 -4.16 -17.14
C TRP A 73 -17.11 -4.22 -15.78
N LYS A 74 -16.32 -4.33 -14.72
CA LYS A 74 -16.80 -4.45 -13.34
C LYS A 74 -16.09 -3.45 -12.42
N ASP A 75 -16.85 -2.68 -11.65
CA ASP A 75 -16.35 -1.94 -10.49
C ASP A 75 -16.31 -2.89 -9.29
N LEU A 76 -15.11 -3.30 -8.88
CA LEU A 76 -14.86 -4.24 -7.79
C LEU A 76 -15.19 -3.65 -6.41
N GLY A 77 -15.23 -2.32 -6.27
CA GLY A 77 -15.62 -1.65 -5.03
C GLY A 77 -17.14 -1.64 -4.81
N THR A 78 -17.93 -1.57 -5.88
CA THR A 78 -19.40 -1.50 -5.81
C THR A 78 -20.11 -2.79 -6.25
N GLY A 79 -19.42 -3.66 -6.98
CA GLY A 79 -20.02 -4.81 -7.69
C GLY A 79 -20.84 -4.41 -8.92
N THR A 80 -20.71 -3.18 -9.42
CA THR A 80 -21.42 -2.72 -10.62
C THR A 80 -20.83 -3.39 -11.87
N VAL A 81 -21.68 -3.92 -12.74
CA VAL A 81 -21.30 -4.61 -13.97
C VAL A 81 -21.86 -3.87 -15.19
N ARG A 82 -21.07 -3.79 -16.28
CA ARG A 82 -21.47 -3.21 -17.57
C ARG A 82 -21.03 -4.13 -18.71
N ILE A 83 -21.90 -4.33 -19.71
CA ILE A 83 -21.55 -4.99 -20.97
C ILE A 83 -20.95 -3.93 -21.89
N VAL A 84 -19.64 -3.96 -22.09
CA VAL A 84 -18.88 -2.97 -22.88
C VAL A 84 -19.11 -3.16 -24.37
N SER A 85 -19.22 -4.42 -24.81
CA SER A 85 -19.38 -4.78 -26.22
C SER A 85 -20.79 -4.50 -26.77
N ALA A 86 -21.68 -3.84 -26.01
CA ALA A 86 -22.97 -3.38 -26.49
C ALA A 86 -22.84 -2.14 -27.41
N LEU A 87 -23.39 -2.22 -28.62
CA LEU A 87 -23.31 -1.16 -29.63
C LEU A 87 -24.17 0.08 -29.31
N ALA A 88 -25.22 -0.07 -28.51
CA ALA A 88 -26.02 1.03 -28.00
C ALA A 88 -26.05 1.03 -26.46
N PRO A 89 -26.09 2.21 -25.81
CA PRO A 89 -26.11 2.32 -24.35
C PRO A 89 -27.45 1.88 -23.70
N GLU A 90 -28.48 1.58 -24.50
CA GLU A 90 -29.83 1.21 -24.06
C GLU A 90 -30.02 -0.31 -24.10
N ALA A 91 -30.86 -0.84 -23.19
CA ALA A 91 -31.22 -2.26 -23.18
C ALA A 91 -31.87 -2.66 -24.52
N GLY A 92 -31.15 -3.40 -25.36
CA GLY A 92 -31.61 -3.85 -26.68
C GLY A 92 -30.66 -3.53 -27.84
N GLY A 93 -29.53 -2.87 -27.60
CA GLY A 93 -28.46 -2.78 -28.60
C GLY A 93 -27.84 -4.14 -28.90
N ALA A 94 -27.48 -4.40 -30.16
CA ALA A 94 -26.73 -5.60 -30.53
C ALA A 94 -25.41 -5.63 -29.75
N ILE A 95 -25.06 -6.81 -29.23
CA ILE A 95 -23.84 -7.07 -28.46
C ILE A 95 -22.84 -7.71 -29.41
N LEU A 96 -21.63 -7.16 -29.48
CA LEU A 96 -20.53 -7.85 -30.15
C LEU A 96 -20.12 -9.03 -29.27
N THR A 97 -20.13 -10.22 -29.85
CA THR A 97 -19.86 -11.45 -29.10
C THR A 97 -18.63 -12.18 -29.61
N ALA A 98 -18.14 -11.90 -30.82
CA ALA A 98 -16.78 -12.23 -31.25
C ALA A 98 -15.78 -11.19 -30.76
N CYS A 99 -15.60 -11.09 -29.43
CA CYS A 99 -14.60 -10.22 -28.83
C CYS A 99 -13.49 -10.98 -28.11
N GLU A 100 -12.26 -10.47 -28.21
CA GLU A 100 -11.06 -11.05 -27.61
C GLU A 100 -10.19 -9.97 -26.91
N ASN A 101 -9.30 -10.41 -26.03
CA ASN A 101 -8.25 -9.61 -25.37
C ASN A 101 -8.67 -8.20 -24.86
N PRO A 102 -9.68 -8.07 -23.99
CA PRO A 102 -10.10 -6.77 -23.53
C PRO A 102 -9.13 -6.17 -22.51
N ALA A 103 -8.83 -4.88 -22.65
CA ALA A 103 -8.02 -4.14 -21.68
C ALA A 103 -8.69 -2.83 -21.24
N VAL A 104 -8.48 -2.40 -19.99
CA VAL A 104 -9.04 -1.18 -19.42
C VAL A 104 -7.93 -0.14 -19.17
N SER A 105 -8.21 1.13 -19.51
CA SER A 105 -7.29 2.23 -19.22
C SER A 105 -7.16 2.46 -17.72
N SER A 106 -6.03 3.02 -17.27
CA SER A 106 -5.72 3.23 -15.85
C SER A 106 -6.77 4.04 -15.06
N ASP A 107 -7.51 4.92 -15.74
CA ASP A 107 -8.61 5.72 -15.17
C ASP A 107 -9.96 4.98 -15.12
N GLY A 108 -10.03 3.76 -15.63
CA GLY A 108 -11.24 2.93 -15.70
C GLY A 108 -12.25 3.35 -16.76
N ARG A 109 -11.95 4.36 -17.59
CA ARG A 109 -12.91 4.99 -18.50
C ARG A 109 -12.96 4.35 -19.88
N HIS A 110 -11.83 3.92 -20.43
CA HIS A 110 -11.74 3.39 -21.78
C HIS A 110 -11.48 1.91 -21.72
N VAL A 111 -12.14 1.16 -22.59
CA VAL A 111 -11.90 -0.28 -22.75
C VAL A 111 -11.58 -0.54 -24.20
N ILE A 112 -10.44 -1.19 -24.45
CA ILE A 112 -10.10 -1.72 -25.76
C ILE A 112 -10.46 -3.20 -25.81
N PHE A 113 -10.80 -3.70 -26.99
CA PHE A 113 -11.02 -5.11 -27.27
C PHE A 113 -10.85 -5.35 -28.77
N GLU A 114 -10.55 -6.60 -29.11
CA GLU A 114 -10.49 -7.07 -30.49
C GLU A 114 -11.87 -7.57 -30.90
N SER A 115 -12.27 -7.35 -32.17
CA SER A 115 -13.50 -7.93 -32.69
C SER A 115 -13.46 -8.08 -34.21
N ASP A 116 -14.20 -9.07 -34.73
CA ASP A 116 -14.37 -9.27 -36.16
C ASP A 116 -15.21 -8.14 -36.79
N LEU A 117 -14.71 -7.55 -37.88
CA LEU A 117 -15.33 -6.39 -38.52
C LEU A 117 -16.73 -6.67 -39.09
N GLU A 118 -17.10 -7.94 -39.31
CA GLU A 118 -18.44 -8.34 -39.78
C GLU A 118 -19.54 -8.01 -38.75
N ASP A 119 -19.18 -7.96 -37.46
CA ASP A 119 -20.12 -7.70 -36.37
C ASP A 119 -20.28 -6.20 -36.05
N VAL A 120 -19.41 -5.33 -36.58
CA VAL A 120 -19.41 -3.88 -36.26
C VAL A 120 -20.02 -3.06 -37.41
N PRO A 121 -21.21 -2.44 -37.22
CA PRO A 121 -21.88 -1.67 -38.26
C PRO A 121 -21.02 -0.53 -38.82
N GLY A 122 -20.82 -0.53 -40.15
CA GLY A 122 -20.08 0.52 -40.86
C GLY A 122 -18.62 0.18 -41.21
N TYR A 123 -18.13 -1.00 -40.81
CA TYR A 123 -16.80 -1.50 -41.19
C TYR A 123 -16.95 -2.67 -42.19
N GLY A 124 -16.09 -2.72 -43.20
CA GLY A 124 -16.13 -3.76 -44.24
C GLY A 124 -15.50 -5.07 -43.79
N ALA A 125 -15.98 -6.19 -44.32
CA ALA A 125 -15.49 -7.53 -44.00
C ALA A 125 -14.03 -7.71 -44.45
N MET A 126 -13.20 -8.31 -43.57
CA MET A 126 -12.27 -9.42 -43.88
C MET A 126 -11.24 -9.75 -42.78
N TYR A 127 -11.10 -8.95 -41.70
CA TYR A 127 -10.07 -9.15 -40.64
C TYR A 127 -10.56 -8.75 -39.24
N SER A 128 -9.92 -9.22 -38.17
CA SER A 128 -10.13 -8.72 -36.80
C SER A 128 -9.53 -7.32 -36.64
N GLY A 129 -10.25 -6.41 -35.98
CA GLY A 129 -9.82 -5.02 -35.72
C GLY A 129 -9.78 -4.70 -34.23
N ILE A 130 -9.13 -3.58 -33.87
CA ILE A 130 -9.02 -3.14 -32.48
C ILE A 130 -9.96 -1.97 -32.24
N PHE A 131 -10.83 -2.10 -31.26
CA PHE A 131 -11.84 -1.10 -30.94
C PHE A 131 -11.66 -0.57 -29.53
N LEU A 132 -11.95 0.71 -29.35
CA LEU A 132 -11.99 1.40 -28.07
C LEU A 132 -13.39 1.90 -27.78
N LYS A 133 -13.94 1.49 -26.64
CA LYS A 133 -15.20 1.98 -26.08
C LYS A 133 -14.91 3.01 -25.00
N ASP A 134 -15.43 4.23 -25.18
CA ASP A 134 -15.46 5.24 -24.13
C ASP A 134 -16.72 5.01 -23.26
N LEU A 135 -16.53 4.68 -21.98
CA LEU A 135 -17.63 4.34 -21.07
C LEU A 135 -18.40 5.54 -20.53
N GLN A 136 -17.93 6.77 -20.80
CA GLN A 136 -18.62 8.00 -20.42
C GLN A 136 -19.59 8.45 -21.52
N THR A 137 -19.17 8.36 -22.78
CA THR A 137 -19.93 8.82 -23.95
C THR A 137 -20.63 7.70 -24.70
N GLY A 138 -20.20 6.45 -24.52
CA GLY A 138 -20.66 5.28 -25.27
C GLY A 138 -20.05 5.14 -26.67
N ALA A 139 -19.16 6.05 -27.07
CA ALA A 139 -18.55 6.06 -28.39
C ALA A 139 -17.65 4.83 -28.60
N LEU A 140 -17.74 4.23 -29.80
CA LEU A 140 -16.90 3.12 -30.24
C LEU A 140 -16.00 3.61 -31.38
N THR A 141 -14.68 3.52 -31.20
CA THR A 141 -13.68 4.04 -32.14
C THR A 141 -12.72 2.93 -32.55
N ARG A 142 -12.40 2.82 -33.84
CA ARG A 142 -11.38 1.88 -34.33
C ARG A 142 -9.97 2.47 -34.12
N ILE A 143 -9.06 1.69 -33.56
CA ILE A 143 -7.73 2.14 -33.08
C ILE A 143 -6.59 1.75 -34.01
N ASP A 144 -6.70 0.59 -34.67
CA ASP A 144 -5.77 0.07 -35.67
C ASP A 144 -5.84 0.88 -36.97
N THR A 145 -5.47 2.16 -36.88
CA THR A 145 -5.56 3.14 -37.96
C THR A 145 -4.25 3.88 -38.13
N ALA A 146 -3.96 4.32 -39.36
CA ALA A 146 -2.80 5.11 -39.69
C ALA A 146 -2.77 6.46 -38.95
N THR A 147 -1.62 7.13 -38.97
CA THR A 147 -1.52 8.53 -38.53
C THR A 147 -2.49 9.41 -39.34
N PRO A 148 -3.19 10.38 -38.73
CA PRO A 148 -4.07 11.29 -39.46
C PRO A 148 -3.36 11.96 -40.62
N ASP A 149 -4.00 11.98 -41.80
CA ASP A 149 -3.53 12.78 -42.92
C ASP A 149 -3.76 14.29 -42.65
N GLY A 150 -3.31 15.15 -43.58
CA GLY A 150 -3.50 16.61 -43.47
C GLY A 150 -4.96 17.08 -43.48
N GLN A 151 -5.91 16.17 -43.69
CA GLN A 151 -7.36 16.40 -43.66
C GLN A 151 -8.03 15.71 -42.46
N GLY A 152 -7.28 14.98 -41.63
CA GLY A 152 -7.76 14.27 -40.45
C GLY A 152 -8.30 12.86 -40.73
N HIS A 153 -8.17 12.34 -41.96
CA HIS A 153 -8.56 10.96 -42.26
C HIS A 153 -7.51 9.98 -41.75
N GLN A 154 -7.96 8.80 -41.31
CA GLN A 154 -7.10 7.71 -40.86
C GLN A 154 -7.50 6.42 -41.60
N ALA A 155 -6.59 5.90 -42.42
CA ALA A 155 -6.83 4.62 -43.08
C ALA A 155 -6.80 3.48 -42.05
N PRO A 156 -7.77 2.56 -42.04
CA PRO A 156 -7.76 1.40 -41.15
C PRO A 156 -6.75 0.33 -41.61
N ALA A 157 -6.34 -0.54 -40.70
CA ALA A 157 -5.52 -1.70 -41.02
C ALA A 157 -6.25 -2.64 -42.00
N GLU A 158 -5.51 -3.10 -43.01
CA GLU A 158 -5.97 -4.07 -44.04
C GLU A 158 -5.51 -5.51 -43.75
N GLY A 159 -5.31 -5.85 -42.47
CA GLY A 159 -4.91 -7.18 -42.00
C GLY A 159 -5.36 -7.43 -40.57
N PHE A 160 -5.17 -8.64 -40.06
CA PHE A 160 -5.52 -8.98 -38.68
C PHE A 160 -4.75 -8.10 -37.70
N SER A 161 -5.46 -7.57 -36.70
CA SER A 161 -4.87 -6.83 -35.58
C SER A 161 -5.19 -7.53 -34.27
N ARG A 162 -4.19 -7.68 -33.40
CA ARG A 162 -4.25 -8.51 -32.18
C ARG A 162 -3.43 -7.91 -31.02
N ASP A 163 -3.59 -8.50 -29.85
CA ASP A 163 -2.88 -8.28 -28.59
C ASP A 163 -2.76 -6.80 -28.20
N ALA A 164 -3.91 -6.12 -28.20
CA ALA A 164 -3.97 -4.70 -27.87
C ALA A 164 -3.90 -4.47 -26.35
N SER A 165 -3.00 -3.58 -25.89
CA SER A 165 -2.86 -3.23 -24.49
C SER A 165 -2.67 -1.73 -24.28
N PHE A 166 -3.06 -1.22 -23.10
CA PHE A 166 -2.77 0.16 -22.69
C PHE A 166 -1.41 0.24 -22.00
N THR A 167 -0.69 1.33 -22.24
CA THR A 167 0.43 1.70 -21.35
C THR A 167 -0.10 2.11 -19.98
N GLY A 168 0.71 1.97 -18.92
CA GLY A 168 0.27 2.23 -17.54
C GLY A 168 -0.27 3.65 -17.27
N ASN A 169 0.16 4.65 -18.04
CA ASN A 169 -0.37 6.02 -18.00
C ASN A 169 -1.69 6.24 -18.80
N GLY A 170 -2.18 5.20 -19.49
CA GLY A 170 -3.40 5.23 -20.31
C GLY A 170 -3.32 6.03 -21.61
N ARG A 171 -2.16 6.61 -21.96
CA ARG A 171 -2.03 7.48 -23.15
C ARG A 171 -1.86 6.71 -24.46
N TYR A 172 -1.13 5.59 -24.42
CA TYR A 172 -0.78 4.86 -25.62
C TYR A 172 -1.45 3.49 -25.64
N VAL A 173 -1.73 3.00 -26.85
CA VAL A 173 -2.11 1.62 -27.11
C VAL A 173 -0.97 0.94 -27.87
N ILE A 174 -0.52 -0.20 -27.37
CA ILE A 174 0.38 -1.12 -28.08
C ILE A 174 -0.46 -2.20 -28.71
N PHE A 175 -0.13 -2.60 -29.93
CA PHE A 175 -0.81 -3.69 -30.62
C PHE A 175 0.06 -4.25 -31.73
N GLN A 176 -0.30 -5.42 -32.25
CA GLN A 176 0.33 -6.00 -33.43
C GLN A 176 -0.64 -6.11 -34.60
N THR A 177 -0.12 -6.04 -35.83
CA THR A 177 -0.92 -6.25 -37.03
C THR A 177 -0.12 -6.80 -38.20
N GLU A 178 -0.78 -7.61 -39.03
CA GLU A 178 -0.28 -8.13 -40.31
C GLU A 178 -0.38 -7.10 -41.46
N ALA A 179 -0.99 -5.94 -41.20
CA ALA A 179 -1.24 -4.91 -42.19
C ALA A 179 0.03 -4.16 -42.62
N ASP A 180 0.14 -3.89 -43.92
CA ASP A 180 1.23 -3.12 -44.54
C ASP A 180 0.86 -1.68 -44.94
N ASN A 181 -0.40 -1.32 -44.77
CA ASN A 181 -0.93 -0.03 -45.21
C ASN A 181 -0.86 1.07 -44.13
N LEU A 182 -0.50 0.72 -42.89
CA LEU A 182 -0.49 1.66 -41.76
C LEU A 182 0.74 2.59 -41.72
N VAL A 183 1.91 2.08 -42.12
CA VAL A 183 3.18 2.83 -42.17
C VAL A 183 3.90 2.47 -43.48
N PRO A 184 4.25 3.44 -44.34
CA PRO A 184 4.90 3.14 -45.61
C PRO A 184 6.20 2.32 -45.46
N GLY A 185 6.34 1.25 -46.25
CA GLY A 185 7.54 0.41 -46.27
C GLY A 185 7.51 -0.77 -45.28
N THR A 186 6.40 -1.00 -44.59
CA THR A 186 6.17 -2.25 -43.84
C THR A 186 5.92 -3.42 -44.79
N ILE A 187 6.25 -4.62 -44.32
CA ILE A 187 6.12 -5.86 -45.09
C ILE A 187 4.80 -6.52 -44.67
N GLY A 188 3.88 -6.69 -45.62
CA GLY A 188 2.57 -7.31 -45.37
C GLY A 188 2.63 -8.82 -45.17
N GLY A 189 1.64 -9.36 -44.46
CA GLY A 189 1.53 -10.81 -44.21
C GLY A 189 2.46 -11.33 -43.10
N SER A 190 2.98 -10.45 -42.25
CA SER A 190 3.70 -10.79 -41.02
C SER A 190 3.40 -9.75 -39.95
N ASP A 191 3.26 -10.19 -38.70
CA ASP A 191 2.98 -9.30 -37.58
C ASP A 191 4.09 -8.27 -37.38
N ASN A 192 3.68 -7.03 -37.14
CA ASN A 192 4.52 -5.92 -36.74
C ASN A 192 3.91 -5.25 -35.50
N VAL A 193 4.76 -4.72 -34.63
CA VAL A 193 4.35 -4.07 -33.38
C VAL A 193 4.24 -2.56 -33.59
N TYR A 194 3.15 -1.98 -33.11
CA TYR A 194 2.88 -0.54 -33.21
C TYR A 194 2.50 0.08 -31.87
N ARG A 195 2.73 1.38 -31.76
CA ARG A 195 2.23 2.23 -30.67
C ARG A 195 1.37 3.35 -31.24
N LYS A 196 0.11 3.43 -30.81
CA LYS A 196 -0.82 4.53 -31.11
C LYS A 196 -0.85 5.51 -29.94
N ASP A 197 -0.68 6.79 -30.22
CA ASP A 197 -0.94 7.88 -29.27
C ASP A 197 -2.43 8.27 -29.34
N LEU A 198 -3.18 8.02 -28.27
CA LEU A 198 -4.61 8.31 -28.24
C LEU A 198 -4.93 9.81 -28.17
N GLN A 199 -3.95 10.64 -27.78
CA GLN A 199 -4.15 12.08 -27.71
C GLN A 199 -3.99 12.75 -29.09
N THR A 200 -3.04 12.26 -29.90
CA THR A 200 -2.67 12.89 -31.18
C THR A 200 -3.10 12.07 -32.40
N GLY A 201 -3.43 10.79 -32.21
CA GLY A 201 -3.68 9.83 -33.28
C GLY A 201 -2.41 9.33 -33.98
N ALA A 202 -1.22 9.79 -33.58
CA ALA A 202 0.04 9.40 -34.19
C ALA A 202 0.31 7.91 -33.99
N LEU A 203 0.75 7.23 -35.05
CA LEU A 203 1.12 5.83 -35.06
C LEU A 203 2.63 5.69 -35.29
N VAL A 204 3.29 4.86 -34.49
CA VAL A 204 4.72 4.54 -34.61
C VAL A 204 4.91 3.05 -34.79
N LEU A 205 5.69 2.64 -35.79
CA LEU A 205 6.19 1.27 -35.96
C LEU A 205 7.28 1.02 -34.91
N VAL A 206 6.98 0.17 -33.92
CA VAL A 206 7.90 -0.18 -32.83
C VAL A 206 8.94 -1.18 -33.29
N SER A 207 8.52 -2.21 -34.03
CA SER A 207 9.38 -3.24 -34.61
C SER A 207 10.24 -2.76 -35.78
N ALA A 208 10.49 -1.45 -35.87
CA ALA A 208 11.42 -0.86 -36.82
C ALA A 208 12.86 -1.07 -36.35
N ARG A 209 13.74 -1.40 -37.32
CA ARG A 209 15.19 -1.38 -37.16
C ARG A 209 15.67 0.01 -36.70
N ALA A 210 16.91 0.09 -36.23
CA ALA A 210 17.49 1.36 -35.77
C ALA A 210 17.54 2.45 -36.86
N ASP A 211 17.58 2.07 -38.14
CA ASP A 211 17.54 2.98 -39.29
C ASP A 211 16.11 3.38 -39.73
N GLY A 212 15.08 2.84 -39.07
CA GLY A 212 13.67 3.11 -39.35
C GLY A 212 13.02 2.17 -40.37
N GLY A 213 13.76 1.22 -40.96
CA GLY A 213 13.19 0.19 -41.83
C GLY A 213 12.38 -0.85 -41.07
N ALA A 214 11.38 -1.45 -41.72
CA ALA A 214 10.63 -2.56 -41.12
C ALA A 214 11.51 -3.80 -40.94
N ALA A 215 11.30 -4.52 -39.83
CA ALA A 215 11.91 -5.83 -39.58
C ALA A 215 10.93 -6.96 -39.97
N ASN A 216 11.26 -8.20 -39.61
CA ASN A 216 10.39 -9.34 -39.88
C ASN A 216 9.36 -9.56 -38.75
N LYS A 217 8.70 -10.73 -38.75
CA LYS A 217 7.66 -11.12 -37.80
C LYS A 217 8.03 -10.78 -36.35
N SER A 218 7.28 -9.83 -35.79
CA SER A 218 7.43 -9.32 -34.42
C SER A 218 6.07 -9.29 -33.73
N ASP A 219 6.00 -9.92 -32.56
CA ASP A 219 4.79 -10.18 -31.77
C ASP A 219 5.07 -10.07 -30.25
N ASP A 220 4.08 -10.37 -29.42
CA ASP A 220 4.15 -10.47 -27.95
C ASP A 220 4.74 -9.21 -27.28
N ALA A 221 4.19 -8.04 -27.58
CA ALA A 221 4.73 -6.77 -27.11
C ALA A 221 4.20 -6.32 -25.74
N ASP A 222 5.09 -5.78 -24.90
CA ASP A 222 4.77 -5.16 -23.62
C ASP A 222 5.55 -3.83 -23.45
N ALA A 223 5.06 -2.91 -22.61
CA ALA A 223 5.60 -1.56 -22.54
C ALA A 223 5.77 -1.03 -21.11
N SER A 224 6.76 -0.16 -20.93
CA SER A 224 6.93 0.62 -19.69
C SER A 224 5.70 1.49 -19.41
N TYR A 225 5.56 1.96 -18.16
CA TYR A 225 4.38 2.72 -17.71
C TYR A 225 4.08 3.93 -18.59
N ASP A 226 5.13 4.62 -19.04
CA ASP A 226 5.04 5.80 -19.91
C ASP A 226 4.98 5.47 -21.40
N GLY A 227 5.12 4.20 -21.78
CA GLY A 227 5.17 3.74 -23.17
C GLY A 227 6.46 4.08 -23.91
N ARG A 228 7.52 4.53 -23.21
CA ARG A 228 8.80 4.87 -23.85
C ARG A 228 9.56 3.63 -24.31
N TYR A 229 9.66 2.62 -23.43
CA TYR A 229 10.33 1.37 -23.73
C TYR A 229 9.28 0.32 -24.07
N VAL A 230 9.48 -0.36 -25.20
CA VAL A 230 8.61 -1.47 -25.62
C VAL A 230 9.49 -2.69 -25.84
N VAL A 231 9.15 -3.80 -25.20
CA VAL A 231 9.73 -5.11 -25.45
C VAL A 231 8.85 -5.91 -26.39
N PHE A 232 9.45 -6.75 -27.21
CA PHE A 232 8.73 -7.60 -28.15
C PHE A 232 9.59 -8.80 -28.55
N THR A 233 8.92 -9.88 -28.94
CA THR A 233 9.53 -11.02 -29.60
C THR A 233 9.75 -10.67 -31.07
N SER A 234 10.90 -11.03 -31.64
CA SER A 234 11.12 -10.90 -33.08
C SER A 234 11.98 -12.02 -33.62
N SER A 235 11.68 -12.48 -34.83
CA SER A 235 12.52 -13.44 -35.55
C SER A 235 13.60 -12.76 -36.41
N ALA A 236 13.79 -11.45 -36.26
CA ALA A 236 14.58 -10.63 -37.18
C ALA A 236 16.06 -10.70 -36.91
N SER A 237 16.82 -11.21 -37.87
CA SER A 237 18.28 -11.24 -37.80
C SER A 237 18.97 -9.90 -38.04
N ASP A 238 18.20 -8.82 -38.25
CA ASP A 238 18.72 -7.51 -38.61
C ASP A 238 18.18 -6.34 -37.78
N LEU A 239 17.50 -6.63 -36.65
CA LEU A 239 17.13 -5.61 -35.68
C LEU A 239 18.35 -5.03 -34.95
N VAL A 240 19.37 -5.86 -34.70
CA VAL A 240 20.65 -5.48 -34.10
C VAL A 240 21.79 -6.23 -34.80
N ALA A 241 22.98 -5.65 -34.79
CA ALA A 241 24.16 -6.33 -35.32
C ALA A 241 24.53 -7.54 -34.45
N GLY A 242 24.92 -8.65 -35.09
CA GLY A 242 25.36 -9.85 -34.38
C GLY A 242 24.24 -10.82 -33.99
N ASP A 243 23.04 -10.67 -34.56
CA ASP A 243 22.04 -11.75 -34.61
C ASP A 243 22.51 -12.88 -35.52
N THR A 244 22.75 -14.05 -34.95
CA THR A 244 23.34 -15.17 -35.71
C THR A 244 22.72 -16.52 -35.41
N ASN A 245 21.74 -16.59 -34.51
CA ASN A 245 21.20 -17.85 -34.02
C ASN A 245 20.03 -18.38 -34.87
N ASP A 246 19.47 -17.57 -35.79
CA ASP A 246 18.25 -17.87 -36.57
C ASP A 246 17.06 -18.30 -35.68
N ARG A 247 16.96 -17.73 -34.46
CA ARG A 247 15.89 -17.98 -33.49
C ARG A 247 15.14 -16.69 -33.15
N PRO A 248 13.88 -16.79 -32.71
CA PRO A 248 13.19 -15.68 -32.07
C PRO A 248 13.92 -15.23 -30.82
N ASP A 249 14.09 -13.91 -30.71
CA ASP A 249 14.76 -13.23 -29.61
C ASP A 249 13.88 -12.12 -29.05
N ILE A 250 14.21 -11.68 -27.83
CA ILE A 250 13.54 -10.55 -27.18
C ILE A 250 14.33 -9.28 -27.44
N PHE A 251 13.64 -8.25 -27.89
CA PHE A 251 14.22 -6.94 -28.14
C PHE A 251 13.51 -5.87 -27.31
N ARG A 252 14.21 -4.78 -26.99
CA ARG A 252 13.64 -3.56 -26.42
C ARG A 252 13.90 -2.39 -27.36
N LYS A 253 12.86 -1.64 -27.72
CA LYS A 253 12.91 -0.36 -28.44
C LYS A 253 12.81 0.79 -27.44
N ASP A 254 13.71 1.78 -27.53
CA ASP A 254 13.51 3.10 -26.93
C ASP A 254 12.87 4.02 -27.97
N LEU A 255 11.61 4.39 -27.77
CA LEU A 255 10.84 5.19 -28.72
C LEU A 255 11.16 6.70 -28.68
N VAL A 256 12.08 7.13 -27.80
CA VAL A 256 12.64 8.49 -27.82
C VAL A 256 13.93 8.54 -28.64
N THR A 257 14.83 7.57 -28.46
CA THR A 257 16.15 7.58 -29.11
C THR A 257 16.20 6.76 -30.40
N GLY A 258 15.26 5.82 -30.59
CA GLY A 258 15.26 4.84 -31.68
C GLY A 258 16.13 3.61 -31.43
N GLU A 259 16.85 3.55 -30.29
CA GLU A 259 17.74 2.45 -29.92
C GLU A 259 16.97 1.11 -29.86
N VAL A 260 17.57 0.06 -30.42
CA VAL A 260 17.12 -1.33 -30.28
C VAL A 260 18.22 -2.12 -29.59
N VAL A 261 17.87 -2.85 -28.53
CA VAL A 261 18.79 -3.76 -27.83
C VAL A 261 18.19 -5.16 -27.76
N ARG A 262 19.02 -6.20 -27.93
CA ARG A 262 18.60 -7.57 -27.63
C ARG A 262 18.67 -7.79 -26.12
N VAL A 263 17.58 -8.30 -25.57
CA VAL A 263 17.38 -8.57 -24.15
C VAL A 263 17.70 -10.03 -23.81
N SER A 264 17.39 -10.95 -24.72
CA SER A 264 17.63 -12.40 -24.59
C SER A 264 19.12 -12.76 -24.71
N THR A 265 19.90 -12.27 -23.75
CA THR A 265 21.35 -12.48 -23.66
C THR A 265 21.75 -12.90 -22.26
N GLY A 266 22.88 -13.61 -22.16
CA GLY A 266 23.50 -13.93 -20.88
C GLY A 266 23.99 -12.69 -20.12
N SER A 267 24.44 -12.89 -18.88
CA SER A 267 24.99 -11.81 -18.06
C SER A 267 26.18 -11.13 -18.74
N ARG A 268 26.23 -9.79 -18.65
CA ARG A 268 27.33 -8.98 -19.17
C ARG A 268 28.65 -9.31 -18.47
N THR A 269 29.67 -9.64 -19.27
CA THR A 269 31.02 -9.91 -18.77
C THR A 269 31.73 -8.61 -18.36
N ALA A 270 32.86 -8.71 -17.66
CA ALA A 270 33.70 -7.56 -17.33
C ALA A 270 34.23 -6.83 -18.58
N GLN A 271 34.24 -7.48 -19.74
CA GLN A 271 34.61 -6.92 -21.04
C GLN A 271 33.43 -6.27 -21.77
N GLY A 272 32.24 -6.22 -21.16
CA GLY A 272 31.03 -5.65 -21.75
C GLY A 272 30.36 -6.55 -22.79
N GLN A 273 30.70 -7.83 -22.84
CA GLN A 273 30.13 -8.78 -23.81
C GLN A 273 28.93 -9.50 -23.20
N GLU A 274 27.92 -9.77 -24.01
CA GLU A 274 26.74 -10.52 -23.61
C GLU A 274 26.56 -11.68 -24.61
N ALA A 275 26.39 -12.90 -24.11
CA ALA A 275 26.23 -14.07 -24.97
C ALA A 275 24.80 -14.15 -25.52
N GLU A 276 24.66 -14.30 -26.83
CA GLU A 276 23.37 -14.56 -27.48
C GLU A 276 22.75 -15.88 -26.98
N ALA A 277 21.43 -15.90 -26.78
CA ALA A 277 20.68 -17.11 -26.46
C ALA A 277 20.87 -18.17 -27.57
N ASN A 278 21.22 -19.40 -27.19
CA ASN A 278 21.39 -20.51 -28.13
C ASN A 278 20.09 -21.28 -28.44
N GLY A 279 18.96 -20.81 -27.90
CA GLY A 279 17.61 -21.33 -28.11
C GLY A 279 16.59 -20.19 -28.19
N PRO A 280 15.36 -20.47 -28.68
CA PRO A 280 14.32 -19.44 -28.81
C PRO A 280 13.93 -18.82 -27.47
N SER A 281 13.69 -17.50 -27.51
CA SER A 281 13.18 -16.68 -26.40
C SER A 281 11.90 -15.95 -26.84
N ARG A 282 10.88 -15.93 -25.99
CA ARG A 282 9.52 -15.40 -26.31
C ARG A 282 8.86 -14.78 -25.08
N GLU A 283 7.68 -14.17 -25.25
CA GLU A 283 6.77 -13.79 -24.16
C GLU A 283 7.44 -12.89 -23.11
N ALA A 284 7.85 -11.69 -23.52
CA ALA A 284 8.55 -10.76 -22.64
C ALA A 284 7.58 -9.81 -21.91
N SER A 285 7.93 -9.46 -20.67
CA SER A 285 7.25 -8.41 -19.90
C SER A 285 8.25 -7.47 -19.23
N ILE A 286 7.91 -6.19 -19.08
CA ILE A 286 8.83 -5.13 -18.64
C ILE A 286 8.31 -4.37 -17.40
N SER A 287 9.22 -4.03 -16.48
CA SER A 287 8.89 -3.20 -15.31
C SER A 287 8.47 -1.77 -15.71
N ALA A 288 7.73 -1.09 -14.84
CA ALA A 288 7.17 0.23 -15.11
C ALA A 288 8.24 1.29 -15.47
N ASP A 289 9.43 1.18 -14.87
CA ASP A 289 10.58 2.05 -15.12
C ASP A 289 11.39 1.67 -16.37
N GLY A 290 11.06 0.54 -17.01
CA GLY A 290 11.75 0.01 -18.19
C GLY A 290 13.07 -0.69 -17.90
N ARG A 291 13.44 -0.91 -16.63
CA ARG A 291 14.75 -1.45 -16.25
C ARG A 291 14.84 -2.97 -16.34
N TYR A 292 13.80 -3.68 -15.88
CA TYR A 292 13.81 -5.13 -15.76
C TYR A 292 12.90 -5.74 -16.80
N VAL A 293 13.39 -6.77 -17.49
CA VAL A 293 12.60 -7.54 -18.46
C VAL A 293 12.62 -9.00 -18.06
N VAL A 294 11.45 -9.62 -17.96
CA VAL A 294 11.31 -11.08 -17.84
C VAL A 294 10.94 -11.67 -19.17
N PHE A 295 11.38 -12.90 -19.41
CA PHE A 295 11.06 -13.64 -20.64
C PHE A 295 11.27 -15.14 -20.43
N GLN A 296 10.61 -15.96 -21.25
CA GLN A 296 10.85 -17.41 -21.29
C GLN A 296 11.91 -17.76 -22.33
N SER A 297 12.74 -18.76 -22.06
CA SER A 297 13.74 -19.24 -23.04
C SER A 297 14.09 -20.71 -22.82
N SER A 298 14.35 -21.42 -23.92
CA SER A 298 14.90 -22.78 -23.92
C SER A 298 16.42 -22.81 -24.08
N ALA A 299 17.06 -21.64 -24.01
CA ALA A 299 18.49 -21.49 -24.18
C ALA A 299 19.26 -21.92 -22.92
N GLY A 300 20.10 -22.95 -23.06
CA GLY A 300 20.92 -23.48 -21.97
C GLY A 300 22.18 -22.66 -21.64
N ASN A 301 22.32 -21.44 -22.15
CA ASN A 301 23.53 -20.63 -22.01
C ASN A 301 23.31 -19.22 -21.44
N LEU A 302 22.07 -18.87 -21.07
CA LEU A 302 21.77 -17.55 -20.49
C LEU A 302 22.30 -17.38 -19.07
N VAL A 303 22.37 -18.47 -18.31
CA VAL A 303 22.96 -18.54 -16.98
C VAL A 303 23.86 -19.76 -16.85
N ALA A 304 24.85 -19.70 -15.95
CA ALA A 304 25.71 -20.85 -15.68
C ALA A 304 24.92 -21.96 -14.95
N GLY A 305 25.16 -23.22 -15.32
CA GLY A 305 24.53 -24.37 -14.65
C GLY A 305 23.11 -24.68 -15.14
N ASP A 306 22.71 -24.11 -16.27
CA ASP A 306 21.49 -24.51 -16.97
C ASP A 306 21.62 -25.91 -17.56
N THR A 307 20.91 -26.88 -17.01
CA THR A 307 21.08 -28.29 -17.38
C THR A 307 19.78 -29.09 -17.42
N ASN A 308 18.62 -28.47 -17.15
CA ASN A 308 17.36 -29.20 -17.06
C ASN A 308 16.77 -29.55 -18.43
N GLY A 309 17.15 -28.83 -19.50
CA GLY A 309 16.64 -29.05 -20.86
C GLY A 309 15.18 -28.63 -21.04
N HIS A 310 14.66 -27.79 -20.14
CA HIS A 310 13.29 -27.26 -20.15
C HIS A 310 13.28 -25.77 -20.44
N THR A 311 12.14 -25.22 -20.86
CA THR A 311 11.97 -23.76 -20.93
C THR A 311 11.96 -23.19 -19.53
N ASP A 312 12.79 -22.17 -19.31
CA ASP A 312 12.96 -21.47 -18.04
C ASP A 312 12.53 -20.01 -18.16
N ILE A 313 12.23 -19.37 -17.03
CA ILE A 313 11.98 -17.94 -16.95
C ILE A 313 13.24 -17.23 -16.50
N PHE A 314 13.62 -16.18 -17.23
CA PHE A 314 14.77 -15.34 -16.95
C PHE A 314 14.34 -13.90 -16.70
N ARG A 315 15.17 -13.17 -15.95
CA ARG A 315 15.08 -11.71 -15.81
C ARG A 315 16.40 -11.07 -16.19
N LYS A 316 16.33 -10.07 -17.07
CA LYS A 316 17.43 -9.18 -17.46
C LYS A 316 17.30 -7.84 -16.74
N ASP A 317 18.37 -7.40 -16.09
CA ASP A 317 18.55 -6.01 -15.66
C ASP A 317 19.29 -5.25 -16.76
N LEU A 318 18.59 -4.33 -17.43
CA LEU A 318 19.12 -3.59 -18.57
C LEU A 318 20.15 -2.51 -18.18
N VAL A 319 20.21 -2.15 -16.89
CA VAL A 319 21.22 -1.21 -16.37
C VAL A 319 22.52 -1.95 -16.10
N THR A 320 22.48 -3.03 -15.32
CA THR A 320 23.70 -3.78 -14.95
C THR A 320 24.16 -4.75 -16.03
N GLY A 321 23.23 -5.24 -16.86
CA GLY A 321 23.43 -6.33 -17.82
C GLY A 321 23.32 -7.73 -17.21
N GLU A 322 22.92 -7.84 -15.93
CA GLU A 322 22.74 -9.12 -15.23
C GLU A 322 21.54 -9.90 -15.77
N THR A 323 21.73 -11.20 -15.98
CA THR A 323 20.67 -12.16 -16.32
C THR A 323 20.61 -13.22 -15.23
N ILE A 324 19.44 -13.39 -14.61
CA ILE A 324 19.18 -14.42 -13.59
C ILE A 324 18.06 -15.35 -14.03
N ARG A 325 18.08 -16.60 -13.55
CA ARG A 325 16.94 -17.51 -13.67
C ARG A 325 15.95 -17.26 -12.53
N VAL A 326 14.70 -17.05 -12.91
CA VAL A 326 13.57 -16.83 -12.00
C VAL A 326 12.90 -18.15 -11.62
N SER A 327 12.75 -19.09 -12.55
CA SER A 327 12.12 -20.42 -12.41
C SER A 327 12.90 -21.36 -11.48
N THR A 328 12.98 -20.99 -10.20
CA THR A 328 13.69 -21.71 -9.16
C THR A 328 12.80 -21.94 -7.95
N GLY A 329 12.88 -23.14 -7.38
CA GLY A 329 12.25 -23.50 -6.12
C GLY A 329 13.00 -22.96 -4.90
N SER A 330 12.71 -23.56 -3.75
CA SER A 330 13.40 -23.25 -2.49
C SER A 330 14.91 -23.54 -2.60
N GLY A 331 15.74 -22.60 -2.13
CA GLY A 331 17.21 -22.74 -2.17
C GLY A 331 17.84 -22.56 -3.56
N GLY A 332 17.09 -22.04 -4.55
CA GLY A 332 17.62 -21.72 -5.88
C GLY A 332 17.71 -22.91 -6.84
N VAL A 333 17.08 -24.05 -6.51
CA VAL A 333 17.05 -25.23 -7.39
C VAL A 333 16.20 -24.94 -8.62
N GLN A 334 16.74 -25.18 -9.83
CA GLN A 334 16.00 -25.02 -11.08
C GLN A 334 14.73 -25.88 -11.15
N ALA A 335 13.70 -25.37 -11.80
CA ALA A 335 12.48 -26.11 -12.09
C ALA A 335 12.80 -27.42 -12.86
N ASN A 336 12.06 -28.49 -12.56
CA ASN A 336 12.16 -29.78 -13.24
C ASN A 336 11.04 -30.03 -14.27
N GLY A 337 10.40 -28.97 -14.74
CA GLY A 337 9.33 -28.96 -15.73
C GLY A 337 9.35 -27.64 -16.51
N GLU A 338 8.47 -27.51 -17.49
CA GLU A 338 8.39 -26.31 -18.34
C GLU A 338 7.90 -25.11 -17.52
N CYS A 339 8.48 -23.94 -17.78
CA CYS A 339 8.04 -22.67 -17.22
C CYS A 339 7.74 -21.67 -18.35
N LEU A 340 6.52 -21.14 -18.38
CA LEU A 340 6.00 -20.33 -19.49
C LEU A 340 5.25 -19.09 -19.01
N TYR A 341 4.97 -18.16 -19.93
CA TYR A 341 4.08 -16.99 -19.75
C TYR A 341 4.45 -16.13 -18.53
N ALA A 342 5.63 -15.51 -18.59
CA ALA A 342 6.12 -14.66 -17.51
C ALA A 342 5.46 -13.27 -17.50
N ASP A 343 5.29 -12.71 -16.31
CA ASP A 343 4.83 -11.34 -16.10
C ASP A 343 5.57 -10.71 -14.91
N ILE A 344 6.03 -9.47 -15.02
CA ILE A 344 6.80 -8.81 -13.95
C ILE A 344 5.98 -7.71 -13.28
N SER A 345 6.09 -7.58 -11.96
CA SER A 345 5.45 -6.48 -11.25
C SER A 345 6.04 -5.12 -11.69
N PRO A 346 5.26 -4.03 -11.63
CA PRO A 346 5.70 -2.68 -11.99
C PRO A 346 7.00 -2.24 -11.32
N ASP A 347 7.23 -2.62 -10.06
CA ASP A 347 8.44 -2.33 -9.28
C ASP A 347 9.63 -3.26 -9.61
N GLY A 348 9.41 -4.29 -10.42
CA GLY A 348 10.42 -5.26 -10.83
C GLY A 348 10.79 -6.31 -9.77
N ARG A 349 10.05 -6.38 -8.65
CA ARG A 349 10.36 -7.27 -7.52
C ARG A 349 9.78 -8.67 -7.67
N TYR A 350 8.56 -8.78 -8.19
CA TYR A 350 7.82 -10.02 -8.27
C TYR A 350 7.69 -10.48 -9.71
N VAL A 351 7.69 -11.80 -9.92
CA VAL A 351 7.48 -12.40 -11.24
C VAL A 351 6.43 -13.49 -11.14
N LEU A 352 5.42 -13.42 -12.01
CA LEU A 352 4.48 -14.50 -12.25
C LEU A 352 4.99 -15.37 -13.39
N PHE A 353 4.70 -16.67 -13.31
CA PHE A 353 4.90 -17.60 -14.41
C PHE A 353 4.07 -18.86 -14.20
N GLU A 354 3.83 -19.59 -15.26
CA GLU A 354 3.15 -20.88 -15.22
C GLU A 354 4.15 -22.02 -15.26
N SER A 355 3.90 -23.11 -14.51
CA SER A 355 4.75 -24.29 -14.57
C SER A 355 4.04 -25.59 -14.21
N ASP A 356 4.51 -26.70 -14.78
CA ASP A 356 4.16 -28.08 -14.40
C ASP A 356 5.23 -28.73 -13.49
N ALA A 357 6.25 -27.98 -13.07
CA ALA A 357 7.33 -28.47 -12.23
C ALA A 357 6.85 -28.88 -10.83
N THR A 358 7.31 -30.05 -10.37
CA THR A 358 6.97 -30.61 -9.05
C THR A 358 7.86 -30.08 -7.93
N ASN A 359 9.05 -29.57 -8.26
CA ASN A 359 10.05 -29.15 -7.28
C ASN A 359 10.04 -27.65 -6.93
N LEU A 360 9.07 -26.89 -7.43
CA LEU A 360 8.89 -25.47 -7.09
C LEU A 360 8.27 -25.31 -5.69
N ASP A 361 7.26 -26.12 -5.38
CA ASP A 361 6.51 -26.08 -4.13
C ASP A 361 6.11 -27.47 -3.58
N GLY A 362 6.53 -28.57 -4.22
CA GLY A 362 6.20 -29.95 -3.81
C GLY A 362 4.90 -30.50 -4.40
N GLY A 363 4.40 -29.92 -5.50
CA GLY A 363 3.22 -30.39 -6.23
C GLY A 363 3.32 -31.79 -6.85
N ASP A 364 2.19 -32.29 -7.34
CA ASP A 364 2.06 -33.60 -7.99
C ASP A 364 2.38 -33.59 -9.50
N GLY A 365 2.54 -32.40 -10.11
CA GLY A 365 3.03 -32.21 -11.48
C GLY A 365 2.06 -32.61 -12.57
N ARG A 366 0.76 -32.71 -12.26
CA ARG A 366 -0.26 -33.18 -13.20
C ARG A 366 -0.86 -32.06 -14.07
N ASP A 367 -0.91 -30.85 -13.53
CA ASP A 367 -1.54 -29.68 -14.14
C ASP A 367 -0.63 -28.47 -14.05
N ARG A 368 -0.62 -27.63 -15.09
CA ARG A 368 0.12 -26.36 -15.07
C ARG A 368 -0.54 -25.40 -14.08
N GLN A 369 0.28 -24.74 -13.28
CA GLN A 369 -0.18 -23.84 -12.22
C GLN A 369 0.55 -22.50 -12.29
N VAL A 370 -0.09 -21.45 -11.79
CA VAL A 370 0.51 -20.11 -11.66
C VAL A 370 1.34 -20.03 -10.38
N PHE A 371 2.58 -19.56 -10.53
CA PHE A 371 3.51 -19.27 -9.46
C PHE A 371 3.88 -17.80 -9.44
N ARG A 372 4.11 -17.27 -8.23
CA ARG A 372 4.72 -15.97 -7.99
C ARG A 372 6.06 -16.16 -7.29
N LYS A 373 7.12 -15.59 -7.85
CA LYS A 373 8.45 -15.50 -7.24
C LYS A 373 8.70 -14.10 -6.69
N ASP A 374 9.15 -14.00 -5.44
CA ASP A 374 9.75 -12.79 -4.88
C ASP A 374 11.26 -12.82 -5.10
N LEU A 375 11.77 -11.91 -5.93
CA LEU A 375 13.19 -11.84 -6.27
C LEU A 375 14.04 -11.25 -5.15
N GLN A 376 13.44 -10.61 -4.15
CA GLN A 376 14.15 -10.08 -2.99
C GLN A 376 14.37 -11.14 -1.91
N THR A 377 13.36 -11.97 -1.64
CA THR A 377 13.40 -12.97 -0.56
C THR A 377 13.67 -14.39 -1.07
N GLY A 378 13.43 -14.65 -2.36
CA GLY A 378 13.46 -15.98 -2.96
C GLY A 378 12.19 -16.80 -2.73
N GLU A 379 11.19 -16.27 -2.01
CA GLU A 379 9.90 -16.94 -1.76
C GLU A 379 9.22 -17.27 -3.09
N ILE A 380 8.68 -18.48 -3.20
CA ILE A 380 7.82 -18.91 -4.29
C ILE A 380 6.47 -19.35 -3.73
N VAL A 381 5.39 -18.89 -4.37
CA VAL A 381 4.01 -19.18 -3.95
C VAL A 381 3.19 -19.63 -5.16
N ARG A 382 2.54 -20.79 -5.06
CA ARG A 382 1.49 -21.19 -6.01
C ARG A 382 0.22 -20.39 -5.72
N ILE A 383 -0.21 -19.59 -6.68
CA ILE A 383 -1.35 -18.66 -6.53
C ILE A 383 -2.66 -19.41 -6.24
N GLY A 384 -2.89 -20.54 -6.90
CA GLY A 384 -4.04 -21.41 -6.65
C GLY A 384 -4.04 -22.11 -5.27
N SER A 385 -3.07 -21.85 -4.40
CA SER A 385 -3.03 -22.34 -3.01
C SER A 385 -3.00 -21.22 -1.97
N ALA A 386 -3.27 -19.98 -2.38
CA ALA A 386 -3.12 -18.81 -1.52
C ALA A 386 -3.94 -18.93 -0.21
N THR A 387 -5.08 -19.60 -0.22
CA THR A 387 -5.96 -19.80 0.95
C THR A 387 -5.72 -21.11 1.70
N GLY A 388 -4.68 -21.87 1.35
CA GLY A 388 -4.32 -23.15 1.96
C GLY A 388 -4.99 -24.36 1.32
N ALA A 389 -6.10 -24.21 0.61
CA ALA A 389 -6.63 -25.22 -0.29
C ALA A 389 -5.90 -25.12 -1.64
N VAL A 390 -5.39 -26.24 -2.16
CA VAL A 390 -4.78 -26.28 -3.50
C VAL A 390 -5.88 -26.36 -4.55
N ALA A 391 -5.79 -25.52 -5.58
CA ALA A 391 -6.60 -25.59 -6.79
C ALA A 391 -6.72 -27.04 -7.28
N ASN A 392 -7.94 -27.51 -7.50
CA ASN A 392 -8.21 -28.87 -7.96
C ASN A 392 -8.18 -29.02 -9.50
N ASP A 393 -7.80 -27.97 -10.22
CA ASP A 393 -7.69 -27.93 -11.68
C ASP A 393 -6.68 -26.84 -12.11
N ILE A 394 -6.47 -26.67 -13.42
CA ILE A 394 -5.48 -25.78 -14.03
C ILE A 394 -5.80 -24.30 -13.73
N SER A 395 -4.76 -23.55 -13.35
CA SER A 395 -4.75 -22.09 -13.28
C SER A 395 -3.71 -21.53 -14.25
N PHE A 396 -4.07 -20.50 -15.02
CA PHE A 396 -3.27 -19.98 -16.13
C PHE A 396 -3.59 -18.51 -16.44
N HIS A 397 -2.81 -17.91 -17.35
CA HIS A 397 -2.87 -16.52 -17.80
C HIS A 397 -2.89 -15.53 -16.64
N ALA A 398 -1.86 -15.56 -15.80
CA ALA A 398 -1.76 -14.64 -14.68
C ALA A 398 -1.05 -13.34 -15.05
N LYS A 399 -1.58 -12.20 -14.60
CA LYS A 399 -1.03 -10.86 -14.87
C LYS A 399 -1.08 -9.98 -13.62
N PHE A 400 -0.06 -9.16 -13.42
CA PHE A 400 -0.10 -8.08 -12.44
C PHE A 400 -1.00 -6.94 -12.92
N GLY A 401 -1.70 -6.32 -11.97
CA GLY A 401 -2.23 -4.98 -12.18
C GLY A 401 -1.09 -3.96 -12.33
N ALA A 402 -1.36 -2.83 -12.97
CA ALA A 402 -0.34 -1.79 -13.21
C ALA A 402 0.20 -1.13 -11.92
N ASP A 403 -0.37 -1.39 -10.74
CA ASP A 403 0.19 -1.04 -9.42
C ASP A 403 1.06 -2.13 -8.78
N GLY A 404 0.94 -3.37 -9.25
CA GLY A 404 1.56 -4.53 -8.62
C GLY A 404 0.86 -5.00 -7.34
N HIS A 405 -0.25 -4.41 -6.92
CA HIS A 405 -0.99 -4.83 -5.71
C HIS A 405 -2.01 -5.92 -6.01
N SER A 406 -2.43 -6.06 -7.27
CA SER A 406 -3.39 -7.08 -7.69
C SER A 406 -2.76 -8.07 -8.67
N ILE A 407 -3.16 -9.33 -8.59
CA ILE A 407 -2.87 -10.37 -9.60
C ILE A 407 -4.21 -10.88 -10.12
N LEU A 408 -4.40 -10.86 -11.43
CA LEU A 408 -5.52 -11.54 -12.08
C LEU A 408 -5.06 -12.87 -12.64
N PHE A 409 -5.92 -13.88 -12.67
CA PHE A 409 -5.68 -15.14 -13.36
C PHE A 409 -6.98 -15.86 -13.72
N THR A 410 -6.93 -16.78 -14.68
CA THR A 410 -8.04 -17.67 -15.04
C THR A 410 -7.82 -19.05 -14.43
N SER A 411 -8.89 -19.69 -13.97
CA SER A 411 -8.82 -21.05 -13.42
C SER A 411 -10.06 -21.86 -13.73
N TRP A 412 -9.88 -23.17 -13.89
CA TRP A 412 -10.96 -24.17 -13.95
C TRP A 412 -11.34 -24.72 -12.55
N ALA A 413 -10.58 -24.35 -11.52
CA ALA A 413 -10.70 -24.96 -10.21
C ALA A 413 -11.89 -24.42 -9.42
N GLY A 414 -12.94 -25.24 -9.23
CA GLY A 414 -14.13 -24.93 -8.43
C GLY A 414 -13.93 -24.91 -6.90
N ASN A 415 -12.70 -24.77 -6.41
CA ASN A 415 -12.40 -24.79 -4.97
C ASN A 415 -11.52 -23.63 -4.49
N LEU A 416 -11.30 -22.62 -5.33
CA LEU A 416 -10.46 -21.46 -4.98
C LEU A 416 -11.16 -20.50 -4.01
N VAL A 417 -12.46 -20.30 -4.18
CA VAL A 417 -13.30 -19.47 -3.30
C VAL A 417 -14.61 -20.18 -2.95
N PRO A 418 -15.23 -19.91 -1.79
CA PRO A 418 -16.57 -20.39 -1.49
C PRO A 418 -17.59 -19.88 -2.53
N GLY A 419 -18.45 -20.78 -3.02
CA GLY A 419 -19.48 -20.44 -4.01
C GLY A 419 -19.06 -20.63 -5.47
N ASP A 420 -17.87 -21.16 -5.72
CA ASP A 420 -17.38 -21.45 -7.07
C ASP A 420 -17.82 -22.86 -7.54
N GLY A 421 -19.10 -23.02 -7.90
CA GLY A 421 -19.72 -24.33 -8.13
C GLY A 421 -20.25 -24.58 -9.54
N ASN A 422 -19.86 -23.76 -10.51
CA ASN A 422 -20.38 -23.76 -11.88
C ASN A 422 -19.55 -24.61 -12.86
N ASP A 423 -18.45 -25.25 -12.42
CA ASP A 423 -17.59 -26.16 -13.20
C ASP A 423 -17.14 -25.60 -14.58
N VAL A 424 -16.93 -24.28 -14.65
CA VAL A 424 -16.42 -23.58 -15.85
C VAL A 424 -15.21 -22.73 -15.48
N ARG A 425 -14.53 -22.16 -16.49
CA ARG A 425 -13.44 -21.23 -16.26
C ARG A 425 -13.94 -19.94 -15.62
N ASP A 426 -13.22 -19.48 -14.62
CA ASP A 426 -13.50 -18.23 -13.94
C ASP A 426 -12.28 -17.37 -13.76
N VAL A 427 -12.52 -16.08 -13.55
CA VAL A 427 -11.49 -15.07 -13.37
C VAL A 427 -11.40 -14.70 -11.90
N PHE A 428 -10.19 -14.77 -11.36
CA PHE A 428 -9.89 -14.52 -9.97
C PHE A 428 -8.92 -13.35 -9.83
N ARG A 429 -9.06 -12.64 -8.72
CA ARG A 429 -8.14 -11.60 -8.27
C ARG A 429 -7.51 -12.02 -6.95
N VAL A 430 -6.20 -11.85 -6.85
CA VAL A 430 -5.42 -12.03 -5.62
C VAL A 430 -4.80 -10.70 -5.20
N ASP A 431 -4.86 -10.42 -3.91
CA ASP A 431 -4.15 -9.29 -3.30
C ASP A 431 -2.68 -9.68 -3.06
N ASN A 432 -1.79 -9.05 -3.84
CA ASN A 432 -0.36 -9.33 -3.83
C ASN A 432 0.32 -8.91 -2.52
N ASP A 433 -0.19 -7.89 -1.84
CA ASP A 433 0.36 -7.39 -0.58
C ASP A 433 0.00 -8.30 0.59
N LEU A 434 -1.11 -9.03 0.48
CA LEU A 434 -1.55 -10.01 1.47
C LEU A 434 -0.89 -11.39 1.32
N LEU A 435 -0.33 -11.72 0.15
CA LEU A 435 0.30 -13.03 -0.11
C LEU A 435 1.42 -13.42 0.88
N PRO A 436 2.33 -12.54 1.30
CA PRO A 436 3.34 -12.87 2.32
C PRO A 436 2.73 -13.24 3.68
N HIS A 437 1.49 -12.80 3.94
CA HIS A 437 0.77 -13.02 5.19
C HIS A 437 -0.34 -14.08 5.09
N ARG A 438 -0.46 -14.75 3.93
CA ARG A 438 -1.56 -15.68 3.59
C ARG A 438 -1.89 -16.69 4.69
N GLN A 439 -0.88 -17.33 5.29
CA GLN A 439 -1.12 -18.33 6.33
C GLN A 439 -1.69 -17.68 7.60
N ALA A 440 -1.16 -16.51 7.99
CA ALA A 440 -1.69 -15.77 9.14
C ALA A 440 -3.11 -15.25 8.90
N ILE A 441 -3.46 -14.93 7.65
CA ILE A 441 -4.83 -14.54 7.26
C ILE A 441 -5.78 -15.73 7.41
N VAL A 442 -5.41 -16.89 6.85
CA VAL A 442 -6.19 -18.14 6.96
C VAL A 442 -6.38 -18.55 8.42
N ASP A 443 -5.34 -18.40 9.24
CA ASP A 443 -5.38 -18.71 10.67
C ASP A 443 -6.11 -17.64 11.52
N GLY A 444 -6.58 -16.54 10.91
CA GLY A 444 -7.25 -15.44 11.60
C GLY A 444 -6.35 -14.64 12.55
N ARG A 445 -5.03 -14.61 12.29
CA ARG A 445 -3.98 -13.94 13.08
C ARG A 445 -3.43 -12.66 12.47
N TYR A 446 -3.84 -12.30 11.26
CA TYR A 446 -3.43 -11.07 10.58
C TYR A 446 -4.41 -9.92 10.79
N VAL A 447 -3.91 -8.73 11.07
CA VAL A 447 -4.73 -7.53 11.33
C VAL A 447 -4.22 -6.34 10.51
N LYS A 448 -5.12 -5.42 10.14
CA LYS A 448 -4.78 -4.12 9.55
C LYS A 448 -5.38 -3.00 10.39
N ALA A 449 -4.58 -2.00 10.75
CA ALA A 449 -5.00 -0.84 11.53
C ALA A 449 -4.68 0.45 10.76
N SER A 450 -5.65 1.35 10.60
CA SER A 450 -5.44 2.65 9.95
C SER A 450 -5.79 3.80 10.87
N PHE A 451 -4.99 4.86 10.79
CA PHE A 451 -5.11 6.04 11.65
C PHE A 451 -5.09 7.33 10.82
N ASP A 452 -5.87 8.30 11.27
CA ASP A 452 -5.68 9.71 10.92
C ASP A 452 -4.66 10.31 11.90
N VAL A 453 -3.58 10.85 11.33
CA VAL A 453 -2.46 11.43 12.06
C VAL A 453 -2.22 12.91 11.73
N GLY A 454 -3.16 13.51 10.98
CA GLY A 454 -3.12 14.92 10.63
C GLY A 454 -1.84 15.32 9.89
N HIS A 455 -1.10 16.28 10.44
CA HIS A 455 0.14 16.78 9.82
C HIS A 455 1.41 16.08 10.31
N ALA A 456 1.30 14.97 11.05
CA ALA A 456 2.47 14.30 11.63
C ALA A 456 3.56 13.97 10.59
N SER A 457 4.80 14.34 10.93
CA SER A 457 6.02 13.96 10.20
C SER A 457 6.36 12.47 10.27
N GLY A 458 5.82 11.72 11.23
CA GLY A 458 6.10 10.29 11.38
C GLY A 458 5.07 9.57 12.27
N ALA A 459 4.81 8.29 11.98
CA ALA A 459 4.00 7.42 12.83
C ALA A 459 4.63 6.03 12.97
N SER A 460 4.48 5.41 14.12
CA SER A 460 4.94 4.05 14.38
C SER A 460 3.97 3.29 15.27
N ILE A 461 3.94 1.97 15.14
CA ILE A 461 3.21 1.08 16.04
C ILE A 461 4.16 0.01 16.58
N SER A 462 4.09 -0.23 17.89
CA SER A 462 4.63 -1.41 18.55
C SER A 462 3.49 -2.37 18.82
N TRP A 463 3.60 -3.63 18.39
CA TRP A 463 2.49 -4.59 18.43
C TRP A 463 2.42 -5.43 19.72
N GLY A 464 3.30 -5.14 20.68
CA GLY A 464 3.32 -5.79 22.00
C GLY A 464 3.86 -7.22 22.02
N ASP A 465 4.34 -7.73 20.89
CA ASP A 465 5.07 -9.01 20.76
C ASP A 465 6.58 -8.82 20.51
N GLY A 466 7.07 -7.59 20.68
CA GLY A 466 8.45 -7.19 20.42
C GLY A 466 8.71 -6.71 19.00
N THR A 467 7.71 -6.74 18.12
CA THR A 467 7.81 -6.18 16.75
C THR A 467 7.23 -4.76 16.68
N SER A 468 7.72 -4.00 15.70
CA SER A 468 7.29 -2.63 15.46
C SER A 468 7.42 -2.25 13.99
N GLU A 469 6.55 -1.34 13.55
CA GLU A 469 6.56 -0.76 12.21
C GLU A 469 6.60 0.76 12.29
N SER A 470 7.11 1.41 11.24
CA SER A 470 7.15 2.87 11.14
C SER A 470 6.85 3.31 9.71
N VAL A 471 6.04 4.35 9.57
CA VAL A 471 5.55 4.86 8.29
C VAL A 471 5.66 6.39 8.29
N THR A 472 6.06 6.96 7.15
CA THR A 472 5.95 8.40 6.91
C THR A 472 4.54 8.70 6.40
N PRO A 473 3.72 9.50 7.10
CA PRO A 473 2.35 9.75 6.72
C PRO A 473 2.23 10.40 5.34
N THR A 474 1.25 9.97 4.55
CA THR A 474 0.88 10.58 3.26
C THR A 474 -0.59 11.00 3.32
N GLY A 475 -0.89 12.26 3.01
CA GLY A 475 -2.26 12.80 3.12
C GLY A 475 -2.84 12.75 4.54
N GLY A 476 -1.98 12.73 5.56
CA GLY A 476 -2.35 12.69 6.97
C GLY A 476 -2.92 11.37 7.47
N LYS A 477 -2.72 10.28 6.72
CA LYS A 477 -3.17 8.94 7.11
C LYS A 477 -2.02 7.95 7.09
N VAL A 478 -2.14 6.91 7.91
CA VAL A 478 -1.24 5.76 7.94
C VAL A 478 -2.02 4.46 8.10
N SER A 479 -1.48 3.38 7.57
CA SER A 479 -1.99 2.03 7.74
C SER A 479 -0.83 1.10 8.10
N PHE A 480 -1.08 0.18 9.02
CA PHE A 480 -0.15 -0.85 9.48
C PHE A 480 -0.79 -2.23 9.33
N GLY A 481 0.01 -3.26 9.09
CA GLY A 481 -0.48 -4.63 8.89
C GLY A 481 0.45 -5.62 9.59
N HIS A 482 -0.12 -6.49 10.44
CA HIS A 482 0.69 -7.35 11.29
C HIS A 482 0.15 -8.77 11.44
N ALA A 483 1.07 -9.74 11.41
CA ALA A 483 0.80 -11.16 11.61
C ALA A 483 1.27 -11.60 12.99
N TYR A 484 0.34 -11.82 13.93
CA TYR A 484 0.68 -12.29 15.27
C TYR A 484 1.00 -13.79 15.29
N ALA A 485 1.99 -14.22 16.08
CA ALA A 485 2.31 -15.66 16.23
C ALA A 485 1.13 -16.48 16.82
N THR A 486 0.37 -15.89 17.74
CA THR A 486 -0.79 -16.51 18.38
C THR A 486 -1.96 -15.54 18.46
N ALA A 487 -3.18 -16.06 18.33
CA ALA A 487 -4.40 -15.29 18.59
C ALA A 487 -4.52 -14.93 20.08
N GLY A 488 -5.30 -13.90 20.38
CA GLY A 488 -5.57 -13.42 21.74
C GLY A 488 -5.63 -11.90 21.82
N VAL A 489 -5.70 -11.37 23.04
CA VAL A 489 -5.58 -9.94 23.30
C VAL A 489 -4.11 -9.56 23.46
N LYS A 490 -3.67 -8.52 22.75
CA LYS A 490 -2.29 -8.02 22.76
C LYS A 490 -2.30 -6.52 23.04
N ALA A 491 -1.33 -6.05 23.83
CA ALA A 491 -1.08 -4.63 23.93
C ALA A 491 -0.48 -4.12 22.61
N ALA A 492 -0.78 -2.89 22.24
CA ALA A 492 -0.09 -2.18 21.17
C ALA A 492 0.15 -0.73 21.62
N THR A 493 1.13 -0.06 21.03
CA THR A 493 1.42 1.35 21.32
C THR A 493 1.65 2.07 20.02
N VAL A 494 0.82 3.08 19.75
CA VAL A 494 0.96 3.95 18.58
C VAL A 494 1.68 5.21 19.00
N THR A 495 2.67 5.63 18.23
CA THR A 495 3.41 6.87 18.45
C THR A 495 3.32 7.72 17.19
N VAL A 496 2.87 8.97 17.33
CA VAL A 496 2.94 9.98 16.26
C VAL A 496 3.92 11.07 16.65
N LYS A 497 4.61 11.62 15.65
CA LYS A 497 5.66 12.63 15.85
C LYS A 497 5.47 13.82 14.91
N GLU A 498 5.68 15.02 15.44
CA GLU A 498 5.78 16.25 14.67
C GLU A 498 6.99 17.06 15.15
N GLY A 499 8.09 17.00 14.40
CA GLY A 499 9.36 17.55 14.85
C GLY A 499 9.83 16.89 16.15
N ALA A 500 9.98 17.67 17.22
CA ALA A 500 10.35 17.18 18.55
C ALA A 500 9.13 16.66 19.36
N GLN A 501 7.91 17.01 18.96
CA GLN A 501 6.70 16.66 19.69
C GLN A 501 6.33 15.21 19.44
N THR A 502 5.92 14.49 20.49
CA THR A 502 5.44 13.11 20.38
C THR A 502 4.14 12.90 21.11
N TRP A 503 3.25 12.07 20.55
CA TRP A 503 2.08 11.56 21.24
C TRP A 503 2.07 10.03 21.16
N ILE A 504 2.10 9.39 22.33
CA ILE A 504 2.19 7.95 22.53
C ILE A 504 0.87 7.48 23.15
N VAL A 505 0.17 6.59 22.47
CA VAL A 505 -1.17 6.11 22.85
C VAL A 505 -1.15 4.58 22.97
N PRO A 506 -1.44 4.01 24.15
CA PRO A 506 -1.60 2.58 24.33
C PRO A 506 -2.97 2.09 23.82
N TYR A 507 -2.96 0.91 23.21
CA TYR A 507 -4.12 0.23 22.67
C TYR A 507 -4.15 -1.24 23.13
N GLN A 508 -5.34 -1.83 23.14
CA GLN A 508 -5.56 -3.26 23.22
C GLN A 508 -6.10 -3.76 21.87
N VAL A 509 -5.47 -4.81 21.36
CA VAL A 509 -5.82 -5.48 20.11
C VAL A 509 -6.41 -6.85 20.44
N ASP A 510 -7.73 -6.99 20.29
CA ASP A 510 -8.41 -8.27 20.35
C ASP A 510 -8.47 -8.88 18.95
N ILE A 511 -7.50 -9.76 18.66
CA ILE A 511 -7.34 -10.40 17.36
C ILE A 511 -8.55 -11.28 17.02
N ALA A 512 -9.09 -11.99 18.03
CA ALA A 512 -10.20 -12.91 17.83
C ALA A 512 -11.50 -12.17 17.52
N ALA A 513 -11.76 -11.06 18.21
CA ALA A 513 -12.92 -10.20 17.96
C ALA A 513 -12.73 -9.27 16.75
N GLY A 514 -11.51 -9.14 16.23
CA GLY A 514 -11.19 -8.18 15.17
C GLY A 514 -11.41 -6.74 15.63
N LYS A 515 -10.98 -6.41 16.86
CA LYS A 515 -11.16 -5.09 17.46
C LYS A 515 -9.86 -4.52 17.99
N MET A 516 -9.71 -3.21 17.86
CA MET A 516 -8.66 -2.43 18.50
C MET A 516 -9.29 -1.23 19.18
N GLY A 517 -8.89 -0.95 20.42
CA GLY A 517 -9.38 0.18 21.21
C GLY A 517 -8.29 0.71 22.13
N ARG A 518 -8.37 1.99 22.49
CA ARG A 518 -7.41 2.58 23.43
C ARG A 518 -7.48 1.86 24.77
N ASP A 519 -6.34 1.68 25.41
CA ASP A 519 -6.26 1.08 26.73
C ASP A 519 -6.61 2.11 27.80
N THR A 520 -7.87 2.12 28.25
CA THR A 520 -8.35 3.10 29.24
C THR A 520 -7.78 2.89 30.64
N GLY A 521 -7.02 1.82 30.87
CA GLY A 521 -6.30 1.59 32.12
C GLY A 521 -4.92 2.28 32.16
N LEU A 522 -4.49 2.86 31.05
CA LEU A 522 -3.20 3.54 30.90
C LEU A 522 -3.39 4.99 30.45
N HIS A 523 -2.37 5.81 30.69
CA HIS A 523 -2.35 7.19 30.24
C HIS A 523 -1.70 7.31 28.86
N ASP A 524 -2.25 8.18 28.02
CA ASP A 524 -1.53 8.64 26.82
C ASP A 524 -0.38 9.56 27.26
N THR A 525 0.73 9.58 26.54
CA THR A 525 1.86 10.47 26.84
C THR A 525 2.09 11.46 25.70
N LEU A 526 2.06 12.75 26.02
CA LEU A 526 2.30 13.86 25.11
C LEU A 526 3.57 14.60 25.56
N SER A 527 4.49 14.86 24.64
CA SER A 527 5.77 15.52 24.92
C SER A 527 6.00 16.65 23.92
N GLY A 528 6.43 17.82 24.42
CA GLY A 528 6.71 19.03 23.64
C GLY A 528 8.12 19.07 23.06
N GLY A 529 9.12 19.12 23.95
CA GLY A 529 10.53 19.09 23.60
C GLY A 529 11.25 20.36 24.04
N ALA A 530 12.13 20.87 23.20
CA ALA A 530 12.78 22.15 23.46
C ALA A 530 12.10 23.24 22.62
N GLY A 531 11.47 24.23 23.25
CA GLY A 531 10.73 25.28 22.56
C GLY A 531 9.54 25.77 23.37
N GLY A 532 8.80 26.75 22.84
CA GLY A 532 7.48 27.07 23.39
C GLY A 532 6.44 26.22 22.71
N ASP A 533 6.03 25.14 23.36
CA ASP A 533 5.14 24.11 22.84
C ASP A 533 3.68 24.34 23.25
N SER A 534 2.76 23.81 22.45
CA SER A 534 1.33 23.83 22.76
C SER A 534 0.80 22.40 22.70
N LEU A 535 0.64 21.79 23.87
CA LEU A 535 0.14 20.42 24.04
C LEU A 535 -1.32 20.45 24.48
N ALA A 536 -2.13 19.60 23.87
CA ALA A 536 -3.51 19.39 24.25
C ALA A 536 -3.77 17.88 24.30
N GLY A 537 -4.26 17.42 25.45
CA GLY A 537 -4.78 16.08 25.66
C GLY A 537 -6.12 15.87 24.98
N ASP A 538 -6.90 14.92 25.48
CA ASP A 538 -8.24 14.65 24.96
C ASP A 538 -9.26 14.30 26.06
N GLY A 539 -10.04 13.24 25.90
CA GLY A 539 -11.07 12.82 26.86
C GLY A 539 -10.61 11.70 27.79
N PHE A 540 -9.38 11.22 27.62
CA PHE A 540 -8.76 10.15 28.40
C PHE A 540 -7.72 10.74 29.36
N GLY A 541 -7.31 9.98 30.37
CA GLY A 541 -6.20 10.40 31.22
C GLY A 541 -4.91 10.52 30.41
N ASN A 542 -4.22 11.64 30.55
CA ASN A 542 -3.01 11.95 29.79
C ASN A 542 -1.86 12.38 30.71
N ILE A 543 -0.62 12.14 30.28
CA ILE A 543 0.59 12.71 30.85
C ILE A 543 1.16 13.69 29.84
N LEU A 544 1.14 14.98 30.15
CA LEU A 544 1.65 16.05 29.32
C LEU A 544 2.97 16.57 29.91
N ALA A 545 4.04 16.50 29.11
CA ALA A 545 5.36 17.00 29.46
C ALA A 545 5.80 18.10 28.48
N GLY A 546 5.82 19.36 28.94
CA GLY A 546 6.30 20.50 28.15
C GLY A 546 7.80 20.39 27.86
N HIS A 547 8.56 20.04 28.90
CA HIS A 547 10.01 19.99 28.94
C HIS A 547 10.64 21.38 29.04
N ALA A 548 11.29 21.91 28.00
CA ALA A 548 12.04 23.16 28.14
C ALA A 548 11.46 24.25 27.23
N GLY A 549 11.11 25.39 27.81
CA GLY A 549 10.63 26.59 27.13
C GLY A 549 9.40 27.16 27.83
N ASN A 550 8.58 27.95 27.13
CA ASN A 550 7.38 28.51 27.75
C ASN A 550 6.17 27.88 27.08
N ASP A 551 5.60 26.88 27.74
CA ASP A 551 4.66 25.95 27.15
C ASP A 551 3.22 26.27 27.53
N ILE A 552 2.28 25.76 26.72
CA ILE A 552 0.85 25.75 27.00
C ILE A 552 0.40 24.30 27.01
N LEU A 553 0.02 23.78 28.18
CA LEU A 553 -0.46 22.41 28.36
C LEU A 553 -1.94 22.45 28.74
N LYS A 554 -2.75 21.68 28.02
CA LYS A 554 -4.19 21.51 28.29
C LYS A 554 -4.51 20.03 28.44
N GLY A 555 -4.93 19.58 29.63
CA GLY A 555 -5.40 18.21 29.87
C GLY A 555 -6.70 17.93 29.12
N GLU A 556 -7.60 18.93 29.12
CA GLU A 556 -8.96 18.87 28.56
C GLU A 556 -9.91 18.13 29.50
N ALA A 557 -10.30 16.89 29.22
CA ALA A 557 -11.16 16.12 30.11
C ALA A 557 -10.51 14.77 30.41
N GLY A 558 -10.57 14.33 31.66
CA GLY A 558 -9.85 13.13 32.07
C GLY A 558 -9.12 13.40 33.37
N ASN A 559 -8.35 12.43 33.84
CA ASN A 559 -7.50 12.66 34.99
C ASN A 559 -6.08 12.77 34.48
N ASP A 560 -5.61 14.02 34.33
CA ASP A 560 -4.39 14.32 33.62
C ASP A 560 -3.24 14.66 34.56
N VAL A 561 -2.00 14.42 34.13
CA VAL A 561 -0.79 14.86 34.80
C VAL A 561 -0.09 15.87 33.89
N LEU A 562 0.04 17.12 34.34
CA LEU A 562 0.63 18.21 33.55
C LEU A 562 1.94 18.67 34.21
N GLY A 563 3.06 18.38 33.56
CA GLY A 563 4.39 18.89 33.91
C GLY A 563 4.88 19.91 32.88
N GLY A 564 4.94 21.18 33.26
CA GLY A 564 5.47 22.25 32.39
C GLY A 564 6.97 22.05 32.13
N GLY A 565 7.73 21.80 33.20
CA GLY A 565 9.18 21.66 33.15
C GLY A 565 9.88 23.01 33.24
N GLU A 566 10.99 23.15 32.52
CA GLU A 566 11.79 24.36 32.51
C GLU A 566 11.14 25.50 31.72
N GLY A 567 10.48 26.42 32.40
CA GLY A 567 10.27 27.79 31.91
C GLY A 567 8.98 28.35 32.45
N ARG A 568 8.31 29.27 31.74
CA ARG A 568 7.08 29.89 32.26
C ARG A 568 5.88 29.31 31.57
N ASP A 569 5.32 28.29 32.19
CA ASP A 569 4.30 27.47 31.54
C ASP A 569 2.89 27.90 31.94
N ARG A 570 1.93 27.59 31.07
CA ARG A 570 0.50 27.81 31.27
C ARG A 570 -0.19 26.47 31.27
N LEU A 571 -0.67 26.05 32.44
CA LEU A 571 -1.25 24.72 32.65
C LEU A 571 -2.77 24.85 32.85
N TYR A 572 -3.52 24.03 32.12
CA TYR A 572 -4.97 23.92 32.19
C TYR A 572 -5.33 22.46 32.39
N GLY A 573 -5.87 22.09 33.55
CA GLY A 573 -6.24 20.68 33.80
C GLY A 573 -7.50 20.32 33.02
N GLY A 574 -8.51 21.15 33.17
CA GLY A 574 -9.89 20.80 32.88
C GLY A 574 -10.77 21.40 33.98
N LYS A 575 -12.09 21.41 33.80
CA LYS A 575 -13.00 22.01 34.78
C LYS A 575 -13.98 21.01 35.35
N GLY A 576 -14.25 21.15 36.65
CA GLY A 576 -15.24 20.36 37.37
C GLY A 576 -14.75 18.97 37.77
N ALA A 577 -15.48 18.32 38.67
CA ALA A 577 -15.05 17.07 39.34
C ALA A 577 -14.95 15.82 38.44
N ALA A 578 -15.30 15.93 37.15
CA ALA A 578 -15.07 14.89 36.16
C ALA A 578 -13.63 14.89 35.62
N SER A 579 -12.89 15.99 35.83
CA SER A 579 -11.44 16.09 35.66
C SER A 579 -10.80 16.12 37.04
N GLN A 580 -9.92 15.18 37.35
CA GLN A 580 -9.11 15.19 38.58
C GLN A 580 -7.65 15.25 38.18
N ASP A 581 -7.16 16.48 38.03
CA ASP A 581 -5.87 16.71 37.39
C ASP A 581 -4.76 16.92 38.41
N ALA A 582 -3.54 16.54 38.04
CA ALA A 582 -2.34 16.69 38.81
C ALA A 582 -1.37 17.64 38.09
N PHE A 583 -1.05 18.76 38.74
CA PHE A 583 -0.06 19.70 38.24
C PHE A 583 1.29 19.39 38.85
N LEU A 584 2.21 18.87 38.03
CA LEU A 584 3.54 18.41 38.42
C LEU A 584 4.55 19.56 38.35
N PHE A 585 5.23 19.80 39.46
CA PHE A 585 6.40 20.67 39.53
C PHE A 585 7.64 19.82 39.78
N ASP A 586 8.57 19.85 38.83
CA ASP A 586 9.77 19.01 38.78
C ASP A 586 11.09 19.82 38.63
N VAL A 587 10.99 21.14 38.48
CA VAL A 587 12.19 22.00 38.37
C VAL A 587 12.74 22.39 39.73
N ARG A 588 14.02 22.07 39.95
CA ARG A 588 14.72 22.42 41.18
C ARG A 588 15.03 23.92 41.29
N LEU A 589 14.33 24.61 42.18
CA LEU A 589 14.45 26.07 42.38
C LEU A 589 15.53 26.45 43.40
N THR A 590 16.79 26.55 42.97
CA THR A 590 17.94 26.81 43.86
C THR A 590 18.15 28.27 44.26
N SER A 591 17.52 29.22 43.54
CA SER A 591 17.65 30.65 43.81
C SER A 591 16.47 31.45 43.23
N LYS A 592 16.33 32.72 43.64
CA LYS A 592 15.36 33.65 43.02
C LYS A 592 15.61 33.87 41.52
N GLY A 593 16.86 33.79 41.08
CA GLY A 593 17.23 33.95 39.67
C GLY A 593 16.69 32.79 38.83
N VAL A 594 16.88 31.56 39.30
CA VAL A 594 16.32 30.34 38.69
C VAL A 594 14.79 30.41 38.73
N ALA A 595 14.20 30.60 39.91
CA ALA A 595 12.74 30.70 40.05
C ALA A 595 12.09 31.80 39.21
N SER A 596 12.80 32.89 38.88
CA SER A 596 12.24 33.95 38.03
C SER A 596 11.99 33.53 36.58
N ARG A 597 12.68 32.48 36.13
CA ARG A 597 12.56 31.90 34.79
C ARG A 597 11.59 30.73 34.73
N HIS A 598 11.24 30.16 35.88
CA HIS A 598 10.40 28.96 36.01
C HIS A 598 9.09 29.25 36.75
N LYS A 599 8.36 30.27 36.29
CA LYS A 599 7.14 30.75 36.98
C LYS A 599 5.91 30.30 36.24
N ASP A 600 5.40 29.16 36.63
CA ASP A 600 4.25 28.59 35.96
C ASP A 600 2.96 29.23 36.45
N THR A 601 1.93 29.11 35.62
CA THR A 601 0.57 29.51 35.96
C THR A 601 -0.36 28.35 35.73
N ILE A 602 -1.01 27.89 36.80
CA ILE A 602 -2.19 27.04 36.71
C ILE A 602 -3.41 27.95 36.54
N GLU A 603 -4.17 27.74 35.47
CA GLU A 603 -5.22 28.66 35.02
C GLU A 603 -6.61 28.34 35.59
N ASP A 604 -6.86 27.11 36.01
CA ASP A 604 -8.21 26.62 36.38
C ASP A 604 -8.25 25.64 37.58
N PHE A 605 -7.27 25.69 38.47
CA PHE A 605 -7.14 24.76 39.61
C PHE A 605 -8.42 24.62 40.46
N GLY A 606 -9.01 23.44 40.48
CA GLY A 606 -10.15 23.06 41.29
C GLY A 606 -9.77 22.33 42.57
N ALA A 607 -9.56 23.06 43.66
CA ALA A 607 -9.11 22.52 44.97
C ALA A 607 -10.00 21.47 45.65
N ARG A 608 -11.10 21.02 45.03
CA ARG A 608 -11.93 19.91 45.48
C ARG A 608 -11.56 18.58 44.82
N TYR A 609 -10.87 18.63 43.67
CA TYR A 609 -10.67 17.47 42.81
C TYR A 609 -9.26 17.45 42.19
N ASP A 610 -8.60 18.59 42.00
CA ASP A 610 -7.22 18.66 41.51
C ASP A 610 -6.17 18.52 42.62
N ALA A 611 -4.97 18.15 42.19
CA ALA A 611 -3.79 17.98 43.02
C ALA A 611 -2.58 18.75 42.47
N ILE A 612 -1.67 19.09 43.38
CA ILE A 612 -0.34 19.63 43.09
C ILE A 612 0.66 18.56 43.47
N TRP A 613 1.42 18.11 42.48
CA TRP A 613 2.46 17.10 42.64
C TRP A 613 3.82 17.78 42.64
N LEU A 614 4.66 17.38 43.58
CA LEU A 614 5.98 17.95 43.83
C LEU A 614 7.01 16.83 43.70
N ASP A 615 7.92 16.94 42.75
CA ASP A 615 9.05 16.02 42.64
C ASP A 615 9.91 16.07 43.92
N ASP A 616 10.11 14.90 44.52
CA ASP A 616 10.80 14.78 45.81
C ASP A 616 12.32 15.03 45.72
N ALA A 617 12.91 15.12 44.53
CA ALA A 617 14.29 15.54 44.34
C ALA A 617 14.41 17.07 44.15
N ALA A 618 13.43 17.69 43.49
CA ALA A 618 13.34 19.13 43.26
C ALA A 618 12.99 19.89 44.55
N PHE A 619 12.06 19.35 45.35
CA PHE A 619 11.49 20.03 46.52
C PHE A 619 11.73 19.28 47.84
N SER A 620 13.01 19.06 48.18
CA SER A 620 13.37 18.29 49.37
C SER A 620 14.40 18.93 50.29
N ASN A 621 14.36 18.49 51.55
CA ASN A 621 15.29 18.80 52.63
C ASN A 621 15.35 17.60 53.59
N ARG A 622 16.17 17.68 54.65
CA ARG A 622 16.32 16.58 55.61
C ARG A 622 15.00 16.15 56.28
N THR A 623 14.09 17.08 56.52
CA THR A 623 12.80 16.82 57.18
C THR A 623 11.81 16.17 56.20
N ILE A 624 11.72 16.68 54.97
CA ILE A 624 10.89 16.11 53.90
C ILE A 624 11.37 14.70 53.56
N ALA A 625 12.67 14.52 53.30
CA ALA A 625 13.26 13.22 52.99
C ALA A 625 13.01 12.18 54.11
N LYS A 626 13.09 12.59 55.38
CA LYS A 626 12.76 11.71 56.51
C LYS A 626 11.27 11.34 56.54
N ALA A 627 10.38 12.27 56.15
CA ALA A 627 8.94 12.04 56.12
C ALA A 627 8.49 11.14 54.94
N LEU A 628 9.29 11.08 53.87
CA LEU A 628 9.05 10.25 52.68
C LEU A 628 9.77 8.90 52.72
N LYS A 629 10.75 8.73 53.61
CA LYS A 629 11.52 7.49 53.75
C LYS A 629 10.59 6.27 53.83
N ASN A 630 10.85 5.29 52.95
CA ASN A 630 10.12 4.02 52.81
C ASN A 630 8.65 4.15 52.37
N LYS A 631 8.23 5.30 51.82
CA LYS A 631 6.87 5.47 51.27
C LYS A 631 6.80 5.27 49.75
N GLY A 632 7.93 5.30 49.06
CA GLY A 632 8.03 5.04 47.62
C GLY A 632 7.26 6.05 46.78
N ALA A 633 7.46 7.35 47.01
CA ALA A 633 6.89 8.38 46.14
C ALA A 633 7.30 8.13 44.69
N SER A 634 6.32 8.12 43.80
CA SER A 634 6.46 8.03 42.35
C SER A 634 5.22 8.65 41.69
N LEU A 635 5.25 8.86 40.36
CA LEU A 635 4.06 9.25 39.60
C LEU A 635 2.89 8.25 39.76
N ASP A 636 3.20 6.95 39.88
CA ASP A 636 2.20 5.90 40.12
C ASP A 636 1.76 5.79 41.60
N ASN A 637 2.51 6.39 42.52
CA ASN A 637 2.26 6.32 43.95
C ASN A 637 2.49 7.69 44.63
N PRO A 638 1.63 8.70 44.35
CA PRO A 638 1.74 10.02 44.95
C PRO A 638 1.52 9.96 46.47
N VAL A 639 2.52 10.42 47.22
CA VAL A 639 2.51 10.42 48.70
C VAL A 639 2.00 11.75 49.22
N LYS A 640 0.84 11.72 49.88
CA LYS A 640 0.24 12.91 50.47
C LYS A 640 1.18 13.66 51.41
N MET A 641 1.28 14.98 51.23
CA MET A 641 2.12 15.85 52.04
C MET A 641 1.65 15.92 53.49
N LYS A 642 2.60 16.03 54.43
CA LYS A 642 2.27 16.27 55.85
C LYS A 642 1.68 17.68 56.00
N ALA A 643 0.54 17.81 56.67
CA ALA A 643 -0.15 19.09 56.83
C ALA A 643 0.71 20.23 57.43
N GLY A 644 1.63 19.89 58.33
CA GLY A 644 2.56 20.86 58.92
C GLY A 644 3.65 21.38 57.97
N PHE A 645 3.71 20.90 56.73
CA PHE A 645 4.63 21.43 55.71
C PHE A 645 4.05 22.59 54.92
N PHE A 646 2.77 22.93 55.12
CA PHE A 646 2.08 23.93 54.33
C PHE A 646 1.49 25.05 55.17
N LYS A 647 1.72 26.27 54.69
CA LYS A 647 1.23 27.49 55.30
C LYS A 647 0.45 28.36 54.33
N LYS A 648 -0.71 28.83 54.76
CA LYS A 648 -1.34 30.01 54.15
C LYS A 648 -0.81 31.29 54.78
N GLY A 649 -0.30 32.21 53.97
CA GLY A 649 0.22 33.48 54.44
C GLY A 649 1.20 34.15 53.47
N ALA A 650 1.87 35.18 53.96
CA ALA A 650 2.90 35.90 53.19
C ALA A 650 4.32 35.35 53.41
N LYS A 651 4.52 34.51 54.42
CA LYS A 651 5.79 33.86 54.78
C LYS A 651 5.51 32.66 55.71
N ALA A 652 6.52 31.81 55.92
CA ALA A 652 6.51 30.76 56.93
C ALA A 652 6.31 31.31 58.36
N ALA A 653 5.68 30.51 59.22
CA ALA A 653 5.37 30.85 60.61
C ALA A 653 6.14 30.00 61.63
N ASP A 654 6.48 28.76 61.30
CA ASP A 654 7.39 27.92 62.08
C ASP A 654 8.50 27.32 61.21
N ARG A 655 9.29 26.36 61.70
CA ARG A 655 10.45 25.79 60.99
C ARG A 655 10.11 24.67 60.00
N ASP A 656 8.86 24.22 59.96
CA ASP A 656 8.41 23.13 59.12
C ASP A 656 7.53 23.62 57.96
N ASP A 657 7.19 24.92 57.89
CA ASP A 657 6.38 25.54 56.82
C ASP A 657 7.15 25.68 55.49
N PHE A 658 7.38 24.57 54.78
CA PHE A 658 8.16 24.55 53.54
C PHE A 658 7.42 25.08 52.30
N PHE A 659 6.09 24.97 52.25
CA PHE A 659 5.27 25.43 51.13
C PHE A 659 4.30 26.52 51.58
N ILE A 660 4.41 27.70 50.99
CA ILE A 660 3.65 28.88 51.41
C ILE A 660 2.73 29.34 50.28
N TYR A 661 1.43 29.37 50.53
CA TYR A 661 0.44 29.94 49.60
C TYR A 661 -0.08 31.29 50.08
N ASN A 662 0.08 32.31 49.25
CA ASN A 662 -0.45 33.65 49.50
C ASN A 662 -1.79 33.83 48.77
N ASP A 663 -2.88 33.80 49.52
CA ASP A 663 -4.25 33.88 48.97
C ASP A 663 -4.57 35.24 48.30
N LYS A 664 -3.81 36.31 48.60
CA LYS A 664 -3.99 37.62 47.95
C LYS A 664 -3.32 37.67 46.59
N THR A 665 -2.09 37.17 46.48
CA THR A 665 -1.32 37.19 45.24
C THR A 665 -1.54 35.93 44.40
N LYS A 666 -2.19 34.90 44.96
CA LYS A 666 -2.39 33.59 44.36
C LYS A 666 -1.10 32.85 44.04
N LYS A 667 -0.01 33.14 44.78
CA LYS A 667 1.32 32.58 44.53
C LYS A 667 1.67 31.49 45.54
N LEU A 668 2.28 30.42 45.05
CA LEU A 668 2.89 29.34 45.82
C LEU A 668 4.41 29.55 45.87
N TYR A 669 4.98 29.37 47.05
CA TYR A 669 6.42 29.52 47.30
C TYR A 669 6.99 28.29 48.00
N PHE A 670 8.25 28.01 47.75
CA PHE A 670 9.07 27.06 48.49
C PHE A 670 10.06 27.80 49.39
N ASP A 671 10.03 27.49 50.68
CA ASP A 671 11.03 27.91 51.66
C ASP A 671 11.82 26.67 52.10
N ALA A 672 13.01 26.48 51.52
CA ALA A 672 13.78 25.24 51.69
C ALA A 672 14.17 24.93 53.15
N ASP A 673 14.31 25.96 53.99
CA ASP A 673 14.56 25.77 55.43
C ASP A 673 13.31 25.87 56.30
N GLY A 674 12.17 26.18 55.68
CA GLY A 674 10.85 26.24 56.27
C GLY A 674 10.64 27.36 57.28
N SER A 675 11.68 28.10 57.69
CA SER A 675 11.67 28.95 58.89
C SER A 675 11.22 30.39 58.64
N GLY A 676 11.13 30.82 57.38
CA GLY A 676 10.87 32.21 56.99
C GLY A 676 12.06 33.15 57.24
N SER A 677 13.19 32.61 57.71
CA SER A 677 14.41 33.38 57.98
C SER A 677 15.26 33.60 56.72
N LYS A 678 15.16 32.68 55.75
CA LYS A 678 15.74 32.81 54.42
C LYS A 678 14.68 33.22 53.41
N ALA A 679 15.16 33.63 52.23
CA ALA A 679 14.27 34.03 51.17
C ALA A 679 13.65 32.80 50.50
N MET A 680 12.32 32.71 50.52
CA MET A 680 11.56 31.75 49.72
C MET A 680 11.64 32.05 48.22
N VAL A 681 11.45 31.02 47.41
CA VAL A 681 11.40 31.09 45.94
C VAL A 681 9.98 30.82 45.45
N GLU A 682 9.54 31.51 44.39
CA GLU A 682 8.20 31.33 43.81
C GLU A 682 8.18 30.07 42.95
N ILE A 683 7.22 29.18 43.17
CA ILE A 683 6.97 28.00 42.33
C ILE A 683 6.04 28.37 41.19
N ALA A 684 4.82 28.80 41.54
CA ALA A 684 3.77 29.04 40.55
C ALA A 684 2.73 30.06 41.03
N THR A 685 1.95 30.57 40.08
CA THR A 685 0.68 31.25 40.33
C THR A 685 -0.48 30.28 40.12
N ILE A 686 -1.37 30.15 41.10
CA ILE A 686 -2.50 29.20 41.09
C ILE A 686 -3.81 29.97 41.04
N LYS A 687 -4.45 30.00 39.88
CA LYS A 687 -5.80 30.54 39.72
C LYS A 687 -6.81 29.46 40.10
N LEU A 688 -7.65 29.76 41.08
CA LEU A 688 -8.66 28.82 41.57
C LEU A 688 -9.93 28.92 40.72
N GLU A 689 -10.51 27.78 40.37
CA GLU A 689 -11.85 27.74 39.79
C GLU A 689 -12.89 28.29 40.79
N ALA A 690 -13.80 29.13 40.28
CA ALA A 690 -14.88 29.69 41.07
C ALA A 690 -15.81 28.60 41.60
N GLY A 691 -15.91 28.48 42.93
CA GLY A 691 -16.78 27.49 43.58
C GLY A 691 -16.12 26.13 43.86
N ALA A 692 -14.89 25.91 43.40
CA ALA A 692 -14.16 24.65 43.55
C ALA A 692 -13.36 24.53 44.86
N GLY A 693 -13.75 25.26 45.91
CA GLY A 693 -13.13 25.17 47.23
C GLY A 693 -11.95 26.12 47.45
N LYS A 694 -11.08 25.79 48.41
CA LYS A 694 -9.91 26.60 48.80
C LYS A 694 -8.71 25.68 48.92
N LEU A 695 -7.60 26.07 48.31
CA LEU A 695 -6.33 25.33 48.38
C LEU A 695 -5.96 24.98 49.83
N SER A 696 -5.47 23.80 50.11
CA SER A 696 -5.10 23.32 51.45
C SER A 696 -3.96 22.32 51.37
N ALA A 697 -3.42 21.91 52.52
CA ALA A 697 -2.38 20.88 52.54
C ALA A 697 -2.86 19.52 51.99
N ASN A 698 -4.19 19.31 51.85
CA ASN A 698 -4.72 18.07 51.29
C ASN A 698 -4.48 17.93 49.79
N ASP A 699 -4.19 19.04 49.11
CA ASP A 699 -4.11 19.10 47.66
C ASP A 699 -2.67 18.85 47.19
N PHE A 700 -1.72 18.65 48.11
CA PHE A 700 -0.30 18.50 47.81
C PHE A 700 0.19 17.07 48.04
N PHE A 701 0.92 16.57 47.07
CA PHE A 701 1.52 15.24 47.07
C PHE A 701 2.98 15.34 46.63
N PHE A 702 3.81 14.45 47.18
CA PHE A 702 5.15 14.21 46.67
C PHE A 702 5.12 13.01 45.74
N VAL A 703 5.81 13.13 44.61
CA VAL A 703 6.01 12.06 43.63
C VAL A 703 7.49 11.79 43.43
#